data_AF-A0AAF0U626-F1
#
_entry.id   AF-A0AAF0U626-F1
#
_cell.length_a   1.000
_cell.length_b   1.000
_cell.length_c   1.000
_cell.angle_alpha   90.00
_cell.angle_beta   90.00
_cell.angle_gamma   90.00
#
_symmetry.space_group_name_H-M   'P 1'
#
loop_
_entity.id
_entity.type
_entity.pdbx_description
1 polymer ?
#
loop_
_entity_poly.entity_id
_entity_poly.type
_entity_poly.pdbx_seq_one_letter_code
_entity_poly.pdbx_strand_id
1 'polypeptide(L)'
;MEAASFTSASSTTTPVSSYSSTSQSLRFLRYKPNAKPLNYKSSRSFSVRASATGADDSVVTVLDYGAGNVRSLRNAIKHLGFDIKDVQTPEDILKAKRLIFPGVGAFAPAMDVLNKKGMAEALCAYIEQDRPFLGICLGLQLLFESSEENGPVKGLGLIPGVVGRFDSSKGIRVPHIGWNALKIAKDTQILDDVGNSHVYFVHSYRAMPSDENREWISSTCKYGDDFIASIQKGNVHAVQFHPEKSGDVGLSILRRFLNPKSGRTQKLVQGNASKLAKRVIACLDVRTNDKGDLVVTKGDQYDVRENTKENEVRNLGKPVDLAGQYYKDGADEVSFLNITAFRDFPLGDLPMLQVLRYASENVFVPLTVGGGIRDFKDANGRYYSSLEVASEYFRSGADKISIGSDAVYAAEEYLKSGVKTGKSSLEQISRVYGNQAVVVSIDPRRVYVKDPKAVEFRTVKVRNPGPNGEEYAWYQCTVSGGREGRPIGAYELAKAVEELGAGEILLNCIDCDGQGKGFDIDLIKLISDAVSIPVIASSGAGAVEHFTEVFRETNASAALAAGIFHRKEVPIQAVKEHLSEEGIEVRIISVFTRTSRKLQGDAVATVFEIPVENGVGFGQIIGGAGGSSEGGGGGGGGGGGFSGIGAGFGFGFGSGQGSGNGGSGGGGGGGGGGGENGGHGAGIGFGYSSGQGLGSDSRSGGGGGGGGGGGGGGGGGENGGNGGHGAGFGYGSGQGLGLGGNGGNGGGGGGGGGGENGGNGYGFGIGEGFGGGGI
;
A
#
# COMPACT_ATOMS: atom_id res chain seq x y z
N MET A 1 -8.03 30.32 18.70
CA MET A 1 -8.43 29.60 19.93
C MET A 1 -7.17 29.40 20.75
N GLU A 2 -7.14 29.99 21.94
CA GLU A 2 -5.98 30.05 22.84
C GLU A 2 -5.52 28.65 23.27
N ALA A 3 -4.21 28.45 23.25
CA ALA A 3 -3.52 27.29 23.77
C ALA A 3 -3.40 27.38 25.30
N ALA A 4 -3.74 26.31 26.00
CA ALA A 4 -3.64 26.23 27.45
C ALA A 4 -2.18 26.04 27.91
N SER A 5 -1.75 26.90 28.82
CA SER A 5 -0.43 26.93 29.47
C SER A 5 -0.34 25.91 30.61
N PHE A 6 0.78 25.19 30.70
CA PHE A 6 1.13 24.34 31.84
C PHE A 6 1.71 25.17 32.99
N THR A 7 1.12 25.08 34.18
CA THR A 7 1.65 25.66 35.43
C THR A 7 2.42 24.62 36.26
N SER A 8 3.60 25.02 36.70
CA SER A 8 4.50 24.32 37.62
C SER A 8 4.03 24.37 39.07
N ALA A 9 4.27 23.30 39.83
CA ALA A 9 4.30 23.32 41.29
C ALA A 9 5.63 22.75 41.80
N SER A 10 6.28 23.49 42.69
CA SER A 10 7.51 23.13 43.41
C SER A 10 7.16 22.85 44.87
N SER A 11 7.73 21.79 45.46
CA SER A 11 8.03 21.78 46.89
C SER A 11 9.10 20.74 47.28
N THR A 12 10.22 21.28 47.78
CA THR A 12 11.02 20.86 48.95
C THR A 12 11.73 19.50 49.02
N THR A 13 13.06 19.62 49.16
CA THR A 13 14.07 18.62 49.55
C THR A 13 14.07 18.29 51.06
N THR A 14 14.33 17.03 51.42
CA THR A 14 15.40 16.58 52.37
C THR A 14 15.49 15.03 52.41
N PRO A 15 16.65 14.43 52.82
CA PRO A 15 17.16 13.17 52.27
C PRO A 15 17.22 12.01 53.28
N VAL A 16 17.05 10.74 52.86
CA VAL A 16 17.48 9.57 53.66
C VAL A 16 17.86 8.33 52.82
N SER A 17 19.09 7.86 53.08
CA SER A 17 19.69 6.51 53.06
C SER A 17 19.70 5.60 51.82
N SER A 18 20.94 5.28 51.45
CA SER A 18 21.42 4.05 50.83
C SER A 18 20.96 2.77 51.54
N TYR A 19 20.37 1.82 50.80
CA TYR A 19 20.43 0.40 51.10
C TYR A 19 20.57 -0.42 49.81
N SER A 20 21.58 -1.27 49.80
CA SER A 20 21.80 -2.34 48.84
C SER A 20 20.79 -3.47 49.07
N SER A 21 20.17 -4.01 48.02
CA SER A 21 19.60 -5.36 48.08
C SER A 21 19.70 -6.08 46.73
N THR A 22 20.68 -6.99 46.71
CA THR A 22 20.60 -8.37 46.19
C THR A 22 19.52 -8.71 45.17
N SER A 23 20.01 -9.09 43.98
CA SER A 23 19.35 -9.93 42.98
C SER A 23 18.67 -11.14 43.62
N GLN A 24 17.34 -11.19 43.55
CA GLN A 24 16.58 -12.42 43.68
C GLN A 24 15.95 -12.77 42.33
N SER A 25 16.41 -13.89 41.82
CA SER A 25 15.89 -14.63 40.67
C SER A 25 14.39 -14.90 40.79
N LEU A 26 13.59 -14.24 39.94
CA LEU A 26 12.22 -14.67 39.67
C LEU A 26 12.26 -15.77 38.60
N ARG A 27 12.01 -17.00 39.05
CA ARG A 27 11.75 -18.16 38.20
C ARG A 27 10.44 -17.94 37.45
N PHE A 28 10.53 -17.54 36.18
CA PHE A 28 9.41 -17.64 35.27
C PHE A 28 9.09 -19.11 34.98
N LEU A 29 7.82 -19.50 35.18
CA LEU A 29 7.29 -20.76 34.64
C LEU A 29 7.46 -20.74 33.12
N ARG A 30 8.35 -21.61 32.63
CA ARG A 30 8.49 -21.94 31.20
C ARG A 30 7.18 -22.54 30.70
N TYR A 31 6.39 -21.75 29.99
CA TYR A 31 5.49 -22.29 28.98
C TYR A 31 6.37 -22.83 27.85
N LYS A 32 6.41 -24.15 27.68
CA LYS A 32 7.07 -24.81 26.55
C LYS A 32 6.06 -24.88 25.40
N PRO A 33 6.15 -24.05 24.34
CA PRO A 33 5.46 -24.36 23.11
C PRO A 33 6.17 -25.57 22.49
N ASN A 34 5.42 -26.66 22.35
CA ASN A 34 5.86 -27.88 21.69
C ASN A 34 5.82 -27.65 20.16
N ALA A 35 6.58 -26.67 19.66
CA ALA A 35 6.72 -26.40 18.24
C ALA A 35 8.06 -26.95 17.77
N LYS A 36 8.02 -27.99 16.94
CA LYS A 36 9.21 -28.48 16.23
C LYS A 36 9.76 -27.33 15.38
N PRO A 37 11.06 -26.99 15.46
CA PRO A 37 11.64 -25.99 14.57
C PRO A 37 11.49 -26.47 13.12
N LEU A 38 10.85 -25.65 12.29
CA LEU A 38 10.82 -25.85 10.84
C LEU A 38 12.27 -25.80 10.33
N ASN A 39 12.81 -26.96 10.01
CA ASN A 39 14.18 -27.11 9.55
C ASN A 39 14.25 -26.70 8.07
N TYR A 40 14.37 -25.41 7.82
CA TYR A 40 14.51 -24.85 6.47
C TYR A 40 15.93 -25.14 5.98
N LYS A 41 16.09 -26.15 5.12
CA LYS A 41 17.32 -26.33 4.35
C LYS A 41 17.36 -25.24 3.28
N SER A 42 18.06 -24.16 3.60
CA SER A 42 18.44 -23.13 2.62
C SER A 42 19.11 -23.80 1.41
N SER A 43 18.53 -23.60 0.23
CA SER A 43 19.21 -23.93 -1.03
C SER A 43 20.48 -23.08 -1.08
N ARG A 44 21.65 -23.72 -1.28
CA ARG A 44 22.97 -23.06 -1.33
C ARG A 44 22.94 -21.86 -2.28
N SER A 45 22.69 -20.67 -1.76
CA SER A 45 22.98 -19.43 -2.45
C SER A 45 24.49 -19.24 -2.36
N PHE A 46 25.13 -18.99 -3.49
CA PHE A 46 26.53 -18.61 -3.51
C PHE A 46 26.62 -17.22 -2.86
N SER A 47 26.84 -17.17 -1.55
CA SER A 47 27.20 -15.93 -0.87
C SER A 47 28.61 -15.56 -1.31
N VAL A 48 28.74 -14.57 -2.18
CA VAL A 48 30.01 -13.89 -2.37
C VAL A 48 30.27 -13.13 -1.07
N ARG A 49 30.96 -13.76 -0.10
CA ARG A 49 31.56 -13.00 0.99
C ARG A 49 32.52 -12.02 0.33
N ALA A 50 32.26 -10.72 0.49
CA ALA A 50 33.25 -9.72 0.17
C ALA A 50 34.56 -10.15 0.86
N SER A 51 35.63 -10.27 0.09
CA SER A 51 36.97 -10.51 0.64
C SER A 51 37.39 -9.21 1.34
N ALA A 52 36.83 -8.98 2.53
CA ALA A 52 37.02 -7.77 3.30
C ALA A 52 38.43 -7.76 3.90
N THR A 53 39.16 -6.69 3.65
CA THR A 53 40.39 -6.35 4.33
C THR A 53 40.05 -5.93 5.77
N GLY A 54 39.86 -6.90 6.67
CA GLY A 54 39.62 -6.70 8.11
C GLY A 54 38.13 -6.75 8.53
N ALA A 55 37.88 -7.28 9.74
CA ALA A 55 36.54 -7.46 10.32
C ALA A 55 35.75 -6.16 10.57
N ASP A 56 36.44 -5.02 10.59
CA ASP A 56 35.86 -3.69 10.84
C ASP A 56 35.53 -2.94 9.53
N ASP A 57 35.75 -3.55 8.36
CA ASP A 57 35.37 -2.98 7.06
C ASP A 57 34.04 -3.55 6.53
N SER A 58 33.50 -4.58 7.19
CA SER A 58 32.23 -5.23 6.87
C SER A 58 31.03 -4.68 7.63
N VAL A 59 31.23 -3.68 8.51
CA VAL A 59 30.16 -3.09 9.33
C VAL A 59 29.66 -1.78 8.70
N VAL A 60 28.33 -1.65 8.61
CA VAL A 60 27.63 -0.44 8.17
C VAL A 60 26.90 0.17 9.34
N THR A 61 27.17 1.45 9.63
CA THR A 61 26.43 2.17 10.65
C THR A 61 25.12 2.70 10.05
N VAL A 62 23.99 2.42 10.71
CA VAL A 62 22.66 2.83 10.24
C VAL A 62 22.01 3.74 11.27
N LEU A 63 21.58 4.92 10.82
CA LEU A 63 20.82 5.87 11.63
C LEU A 63 19.31 5.60 11.49
N ASP A 64 18.73 4.89 12.47
CA ASP A 64 17.28 4.71 12.59
C ASP A 64 16.71 5.72 13.58
N TYR A 65 16.07 6.77 13.08
CA TYR A 65 15.46 7.80 13.93
C TYR A 65 14.10 7.39 14.50
N GLY A 66 13.55 6.23 14.11
CA GLY A 66 12.36 5.63 14.71
C GLY A 66 11.08 5.65 13.88
N ALA A 67 11.11 6.03 12.60
CA ALA A 67 9.91 6.02 11.74
C ALA A 67 10.09 5.21 10.43
N GLY A 68 9.02 4.50 10.05
CA GLY A 68 8.87 3.81 8.76
C GLY A 68 9.55 2.44 8.68
N ASN A 69 9.72 1.94 7.46
CA ASN A 69 10.29 0.61 7.20
C ASN A 69 11.81 0.64 7.02
N VAL A 70 12.56 0.61 8.13
CA VAL A 70 14.03 0.49 8.06
C VAL A 70 14.45 -0.98 7.83
N ARG A 71 13.53 -1.93 7.99
CA ARG A 71 13.81 -3.37 7.86
C ARG A 71 14.28 -3.74 6.45
N SER A 72 13.67 -3.18 5.42
CA SER A 72 14.04 -3.48 4.03
C SER A 72 15.48 -3.08 3.72
N LEU A 73 15.94 -1.91 4.18
CA LEU A 73 17.33 -1.51 4.05
C LEU A 73 18.25 -2.45 4.82
N ARG A 74 17.89 -2.81 6.07
CA ARG A 74 18.69 -3.75 6.87
C ARG A 74 18.83 -5.10 6.18
N ASN A 75 17.75 -5.60 5.57
CA ASN A 75 17.77 -6.85 4.83
C ASN A 75 18.62 -6.74 3.56
N ALA A 76 18.56 -5.62 2.84
CA ALA A 76 19.42 -5.39 1.68
C ALA A 76 20.91 -5.35 2.05
N ILE A 77 21.28 -4.67 3.14
CA ILE A 77 22.68 -4.63 3.65
C ILE A 77 23.15 -6.04 4.01
N LYS A 78 22.34 -6.81 4.76
CA LYS A 78 22.66 -8.19 5.12
C LYS A 78 22.75 -9.12 3.92
N HIS A 79 21.86 -8.95 2.95
CA HIS A 79 21.85 -9.70 1.69
C HIS A 79 23.14 -9.47 0.89
N LEU A 80 23.70 -8.25 0.96
CA LEU A 80 24.98 -7.89 0.35
C LEU A 80 26.20 -8.34 1.17
N GLY A 81 26.00 -9.03 2.29
CA GLY A 81 27.06 -9.63 3.10
C GLY A 81 27.71 -8.70 4.13
N PHE A 82 27.03 -7.60 4.50
CA PHE A 82 27.51 -6.65 5.49
C PHE A 82 26.75 -6.78 6.83
N ASP A 83 27.47 -6.53 7.92
CA ASP A 83 26.92 -6.42 9.26
C ASP A 83 26.42 -5.00 9.54
N ILE A 84 25.54 -4.85 10.52
CA ILE A 84 24.91 -3.57 10.84
C ILE A 84 25.21 -3.18 12.28
N LYS A 85 25.61 -1.92 12.47
CA LYS A 85 25.66 -1.26 13.77
C LYS A 85 24.62 -0.14 13.80
N ASP A 86 23.75 -0.15 14.80
CA ASP A 86 22.77 0.92 14.99
C ASP A 86 23.40 2.13 15.66
N VAL A 87 23.05 3.32 15.19
CA VAL A 87 23.34 4.57 15.91
C VAL A 87 22.45 4.64 17.15
N GLN A 88 23.05 4.74 18.33
CA GLN A 88 22.35 5.03 19.58
C GLN A 88 22.68 6.43 20.10
N THR A 89 23.92 6.89 19.87
CA THR A 89 24.39 8.22 20.31
C THR A 89 25.10 9.00 19.19
N PRO A 90 25.29 10.31 19.33
CA PRO A 90 26.08 11.13 18.39
C PRO A 90 27.49 10.57 18.14
N GLU A 91 28.12 9.96 19.14
CA GLU A 91 29.46 9.36 19.02
C GLU A 91 29.47 8.17 18.05
N ASP A 92 28.37 7.44 17.90
CA ASP A 92 28.29 6.35 16.92
C ASP A 92 28.36 6.87 15.48
N ILE A 93 27.76 8.04 15.22
CA ILE A 93 27.87 8.76 13.94
C ILE A 93 29.32 9.16 13.72
N LEU A 94 29.93 9.85 14.69
CA LEU A 94 31.31 10.35 14.58
C LEU A 94 32.34 9.22 14.42
N LYS A 95 32.06 8.00 14.90
CA LYS A 95 32.94 6.83 14.74
C LYS A 95 32.65 5.98 13.49
N ALA A 96 31.56 6.25 12.77
CA ALA A 96 31.12 5.40 11.65
C ALA A 96 32.12 5.42 10.48
N LYS A 97 32.56 4.25 10.00
CA LYS A 97 33.37 4.22 8.76
C LYS A 97 32.54 4.46 7.51
N ARG A 98 31.30 3.99 7.54
CA ARG A 98 30.27 4.26 6.53
C ARG A 98 28.95 4.43 7.26
N LEU A 99 28.23 5.48 6.92
CA LEU A 99 26.95 5.82 7.53
C LEU A 99 25.86 5.81 6.47
N ILE A 100 24.77 5.09 6.74
CA ILE A 100 23.53 5.19 5.96
C ILE A 100 22.46 5.83 6.84
N PHE A 101 21.86 6.89 6.32
CA PHE A 101 20.70 7.52 6.93
C PHE A 101 19.45 7.28 6.06
N PRO A 102 18.69 6.19 6.33
CA PRO A 102 17.37 6.03 5.77
C PRO A 102 16.38 7.01 6.38
N GLY A 103 15.41 7.48 5.61
CA GLY A 103 14.21 8.00 6.24
C GLY A 103 12.95 7.92 5.40
N VAL A 104 11.85 7.66 6.11
CA VAL A 104 10.48 7.54 5.62
C VAL A 104 9.59 8.25 6.64
N GLY A 105 8.79 9.19 6.19
CA GLY A 105 7.88 9.96 7.03
C GLY A 105 8.06 11.44 6.83
N ALA A 106 7.53 12.22 7.77
CA ALA A 106 7.54 13.67 7.67
C ALA A 106 8.88 14.30 8.10
N PHE A 107 9.24 15.39 7.44
CA PHE A 107 10.45 16.19 7.64
C PHE A 107 10.56 16.75 9.06
N ALA A 108 9.50 17.37 9.56
CA ALA A 108 9.52 18.03 10.87
C ALA A 108 9.76 17.07 12.04
N PRO A 109 9.01 15.96 12.18
CA PRO A 109 9.26 14.99 13.23
C PRO A 109 10.67 14.40 13.18
N ALA A 110 11.25 14.21 11.98
CA ALA A 110 12.62 13.72 11.85
C ALA A 110 13.64 14.73 12.38
N MET A 111 13.55 16.01 12.00
CA MET A 111 14.43 17.06 12.51
C MET A 111 14.30 17.25 14.01
N ASP A 112 13.08 17.19 14.56
CA ASP A 112 12.84 17.28 16.00
C ASP A 112 13.57 16.16 16.76
N VAL A 113 13.50 14.93 16.26
CA VAL A 113 14.21 13.79 16.87
C VAL A 113 15.73 13.96 16.77
N LEU A 114 16.24 14.38 15.60
CA LEU A 114 17.68 14.56 15.39
C LEU A 114 18.26 15.64 16.30
N ASN A 115 17.60 16.80 16.38
CA ASN A 115 18.02 17.92 17.23
C ASN A 115 17.94 17.54 18.71
N LYS A 116 16.83 16.92 19.15
CA LYS A 116 16.66 16.52 20.55
C LYS A 116 17.71 15.51 21.02
N LYS A 117 18.21 14.66 20.11
CA LYS A 117 19.24 13.66 20.40
C LYS A 117 20.67 14.14 20.13
N GLY A 118 20.88 15.39 19.69
CA GLY A 118 22.19 15.91 19.28
C GLY A 118 22.80 15.21 18.07
N MET A 119 21.96 14.54 17.27
CA MET A 119 22.39 13.78 16.09
C MET A 119 22.56 14.68 14.86
N ALA A 120 21.88 15.83 14.82
CA ALA A 120 21.97 16.78 13.71
C ALA A 120 23.39 17.35 13.59
N GLU A 121 23.97 17.81 14.69
CA GLU A 121 25.33 18.37 14.73
C GLU A 121 26.38 17.31 14.38
N ALA A 122 26.21 16.09 14.89
CA ALA A 122 27.11 14.98 14.56
C ALA A 122 27.03 14.56 13.08
N LEU A 123 25.84 14.61 12.48
CA LEU A 123 25.66 14.38 11.04
C LEU A 123 26.38 15.43 10.21
N CYS A 124 26.19 16.72 10.51
CA CYS A 124 26.88 17.80 9.80
C CYS A 124 28.41 17.64 9.90
N ALA A 125 28.93 17.44 11.11
CA ALA A 125 30.37 17.24 11.32
C ALA A 125 30.93 16.00 10.59
N TYR A 126 30.13 14.92 10.49
CA TYR A 126 30.50 13.73 9.74
C TYR A 126 30.59 13.98 8.23
N ILE A 127 29.59 14.67 7.68
CA ILE A 127 29.44 14.94 6.26
C ILE A 127 30.49 15.96 5.79
N GLU A 128 30.75 17.01 6.58
CA GLU A 128 31.77 18.03 6.29
C GLU A 128 33.20 17.47 6.22
N GLN A 129 33.45 16.32 6.86
CA GLN A 129 34.73 15.61 6.79
C GLN A 129 34.85 14.70 5.55
N ASP A 130 33.92 14.78 4.60
CA ASP A 130 33.89 13.99 3.37
C ASP A 130 33.94 12.47 3.61
N ARG A 131 33.22 12.01 4.63
CA ARG A 131 33.18 10.59 5.01
C ARG A 131 32.06 9.86 4.29
N PRO A 132 32.18 8.53 4.05
CA PRO A 132 31.19 7.77 3.30
C PRO A 132 29.78 7.84 3.92
N PHE A 133 28.91 8.60 3.27
CA PHE A 133 27.54 8.85 3.70
C PHE A 133 26.56 8.53 2.59
N LEU A 134 25.46 7.84 2.92
CA LEU A 134 24.32 7.66 2.03
C LEU A 134 23.01 8.08 2.71
N GLY A 135 22.44 9.20 2.28
CA GLY A 135 21.08 9.61 2.63
C GLY A 135 20.06 8.97 1.69
N ILE A 136 18.97 8.41 2.21
CA ILE A 136 17.90 7.80 1.40
C ILE A 136 16.56 8.47 1.68
N CYS A 137 15.89 8.92 0.62
CA CYS A 137 14.59 9.60 0.63
C CYS A 137 14.58 10.81 1.59
N LEU A 138 14.01 10.67 2.79
CA LEU A 138 14.06 11.75 3.77
C LEU A 138 15.50 12.10 4.17
N GLY A 139 16.40 11.10 4.20
CA GLY A 139 17.83 11.34 4.44
C GLY A 139 18.51 12.23 3.39
N LEU A 140 17.99 12.29 2.14
CA LEU A 140 18.40 13.30 1.15
C LEU A 140 17.77 14.65 1.49
N GLN A 141 16.47 14.67 1.76
CA GLN A 141 15.71 15.92 1.94
C GLN A 141 16.24 16.73 3.12
N LEU A 142 16.58 16.08 4.23
CA LEU A 142 17.08 16.76 5.43
C LEU A 142 18.43 17.46 5.23
N LEU A 143 19.19 17.15 4.16
CA LEU A 143 20.43 17.86 3.84
C LEU A 143 20.20 19.31 3.38
N PHE A 144 19.00 19.62 2.89
CA PHE A 144 18.64 20.94 2.39
C PHE A 144 18.36 21.94 3.51
N GLU A 145 18.23 23.22 3.18
CA GLU A 145 18.01 24.30 4.14
C GLU A 145 16.67 24.19 4.86
N SER A 146 15.61 23.81 4.13
CA SER A 146 14.27 23.69 4.72
C SER A 146 13.31 22.84 3.88
N SER A 147 12.15 22.54 4.47
CA SER A 147 11.00 21.94 3.81
C SER A 147 9.74 22.76 4.06
N GLU A 148 8.81 22.71 3.11
CA GLU A 148 7.45 23.29 3.23
C GLU A 148 6.45 22.28 3.85
N GLU A 149 6.86 21.04 4.08
CA GLU A 149 5.98 19.99 4.61
C GLU A 149 5.50 20.33 6.02
N ASN A 150 4.19 20.56 6.15
CA ASN A 150 3.53 21.00 7.39
C ASN A 150 4.05 22.35 7.94
N GLY A 151 4.51 23.24 7.04
CA GLY A 151 5.06 24.56 7.38
C GLY A 151 6.58 24.62 7.16
N PRO A 152 7.18 25.83 7.19
CA PRO A 152 8.61 25.98 6.98
C PRO A 152 9.39 25.38 8.14
N VAL A 153 10.13 24.30 7.89
CA VAL A 153 10.98 23.63 8.88
C VAL A 153 12.41 23.59 8.39
N LYS A 154 13.36 24.00 9.25
CA LYS A 154 14.79 23.99 8.93
C LYS A 154 15.32 22.55 8.86
N GLY A 155 16.09 22.26 7.81
CA GLY A 155 16.89 21.05 7.70
C GLY A 155 18.29 21.23 8.29
N LEU A 156 19.22 20.38 7.86
CA LEU A 156 20.64 20.45 8.25
C LEU A 156 21.37 21.62 7.59
N GLY A 157 20.86 22.15 6.48
CA GLY A 157 21.41 23.35 5.82
C GLY A 157 22.78 23.14 5.15
N LEU A 158 23.08 21.92 4.74
CA LEU A 158 24.33 21.57 4.03
C LEU A 158 24.25 21.85 2.53
N ILE A 159 23.04 21.84 1.97
CA ILE A 159 22.76 22.07 0.54
C ILE A 159 21.75 23.22 0.40
N PRO A 160 22.05 24.26 -0.41
CA PRO A 160 21.09 25.32 -0.69
C PRO A 160 19.79 24.80 -1.31
N GLY A 161 18.66 25.34 -0.87
CA GLY A 161 17.36 25.08 -1.46
C GLY A 161 16.29 24.58 -0.49
N VAL A 162 15.05 24.59 -0.99
CA VAL A 162 13.84 24.24 -0.24
C VAL A 162 13.22 22.98 -0.82
N VAL A 163 12.86 22.05 0.06
CA VAL A 163 12.08 20.84 -0.25
C VAL A 163 10.60 21.21 -0.29
N GLY A 164 10.09 21.49 -1.49
CA GLY A 164 8.69 21.88 -1.71
C GLY A 164 7.80 20.73 -2.14
N ARG A 165 6.48 20.89 -2.12
CA ARG A 165 5.51 19.89 -2.60
C ARG A 165 5.40 19.87 -4.12
N PHE A 166 5.21 18.70 -4.74
CA PHE A 166 4.80 18.60 -6.14
C PHE A 166 3.49 19.37 -6.39
N ASP A 167 3.44 20.02 -7.56
CA ASP A 167 2.28 20.79 -8.00
C ASP A 167 1.33 19.89 -8.80
N SER A 168 0.28 19.42 -8.14
CA SER A 168 -0.76 18.59 -8.77
C SER A 168 -1.60 19.35 -9.80
N SER A 169 -1.58 20.69 -9.81
CA SER A 169 -2.29 21.48 -10.83
C SER A 169 -1.71 21.29 -12.24
N LYS A 170 -0.48 20.75 -12.34
CA LYS A 170 0.18 20.37 -13.60
C LYS A 170 -0.30 19.04 -14.18
N GLY A 171 -1.39 18.47 -13.65
CA GLY A 171 -1.97 17.21 -14.14
C GLY A 171 -1.17 15.96 -13.76
N ILE A 172 -0.24 16.08 -12.80
CA ILE A 172 0.48 14.94 -12.21
C ILE A 172 -0.20 14.48 -10.93
N ARG A 173 -0.08 13.19 -10.62
CA ARG A 173 -0.62 12.63 -9.37
C ARG A 173 0.35 12.88 -8.22
N VAL A 174 -0.12 13.30 -7.04
CA VAL A 174 0.77 13.56 -5.90
C VAL A 174 0.21 12.82 -4.69
N PRO A 175 0.95 11.90 -4.05
CA PRO A 175 2.40 11.62 -4.20
C PRO A 175 2.85 11.02 -5.54
N HIS A 176 4.12 11.25 -5.87
CA HIS A 176 4.85 10.50 -6.91
C HIS A 176 5.12 9.09 -6.38
N ILE A 177 4.33 8.10 -6.84
CA ILE A 177 4.45 6.68 -6.47
C ILE A 177 4.72 5.86 -7.73
N GLY A 178 5.93 5.31 -7.84
CA GLY A 178 6.25 4.32 -8.85
C GLY A 178 7.68 4.33 -9.34
N TRP A 179 7.87 3.70 -10.50
CA TRP A 179 9.18 3.40 -11.07
C TRP A 179 9.50 4.41 -12.16
N ASN A 180 10.49 5.27 -11.94
CA ASN A 180 10.80 6.38 -12.86
C ASN A 180 12.26 6.32 -13.33
N ALA A 181 12.53 6.98 -14.46
CA ALA A 181 13.83 7.02 -15.12
C ALA A 181 14.72 8.14 -14.57
N LEU A 182 16.01 7.83 -14.40
CA LEU A 182 17.01 8.82 -14.00
C LEU A 182 17.61 9.51 -15.22
N LYS A 183 17.84 10.82 -15.10
CA LYS A 183 18.72 11.61 -15.97
C LYS A 183 20.04 11.80 -15.23
N ILE A 184 20.99 10.92 -15.51
CA ILE A 184 22.27 10.84 -14.80
C ILE A 184 23.27 11.84 -15.41
N ALA A 185 23.94 12.64 -14.58
CA ALA A 185 25.05 13.50 -14.99
C ALA A 185 26.34 12.67 -15.23
N LYS A 186 27.39 13.25 -15.83
CA LYS A 186 28.66 12.51 -16.04
C LYS A 186 29.34 12.18 -14.69
N ASP A 187 30.06 11.04 -14.63
CA ASP A 187 30.90 10.56 -13.50
C ASP A 187 30.18 10.12 -12.20
N THR A 188 29.19 9.22 -12.28
CA THR A 188 28.33 8.90 -11.12
C THR A 188 28.57 7.53 -10.50
N GLN A 189 29.62 7.44 -9.68
CA GLN A 189 30.05 6.30 -8.85
C GLN A 189 28.97 5.24 -8.51
N ILE A 190 28.02 5.56 -7.62
CA ILE A 190 27.01 4.59 -7.16
C ILE A 190 25.93 4.29 -8.21
N LEU A 191 25.83 5.12 -9.25
CA LEU A 191 24.86 5.01 -10.34
C LEU A 191 25.44 4.45 -11.64
N ASP A 192 26.75 4.16 -11.68
CA ASP A 192 27.48 3.66 -12.86
C ASP A 192 26.82 2.45 -13.53
N ASP A 193 26.17 1.61 -12.73
CA ASP A 193 25.56 0.35 -13.14
C ASP A 193 24.04 0.46 -13.38
N VAL A 194 23.43 1.63 -13.17
CA VAL A 194 21.98 1.81 -13.32
C VAL A 194 21.55 1.76 -14.78
N GLY A 195 22.38 2.30 -15.69
CA GLY A 195 22.03 2.45 -17.10
C GLY A 195 20.70 3.22 -17.27
N ASN A 196 19.86 2.75 -18.18
CA ASN A 196 18.51 3.28 -18.41
C ASN A 196 17.46 2.40 -17.71
N SER A 197 17.67 2.09 -16.43
CA SER A 197 16.72 1.30 -15.64
C SER A 197 15.82 2.20 -14.79
N HIS A 198 14.63 1.71 -14.43
CA HIS A 198 13.78 2.41 -13.48
C HIS A 198 14.25 2.20 -12.03
N VAL A 199 14.04 3.22 -11.20
CA VAL A 199 14.18 3.17 -9.73
C VAL A 199 12.87 3.61 -9.07
N TYR A 200 12.63 3.16 -7.83
CA TYR A 200 11.35 3.35 -7.15
C TYR A 200 11.31 4.62 -6.29
N PHE A 201 10.35 5.50 -6.60
CA PHE A 201 10.06 6.74 -5.88
C PHE A 201 8.71 6.65 -5.15
N VAL A 202 8.63 7.26 -3.96
CA VAL A 202 7.42 7.31 -3.14
C VAL A 202 7.42 8.57 -2.26
N HIS A 203 7.04 9.73 -2.81
CA HIS A 203 7.16 11.02 -2.13
C HIS A 203 6.21 12.11 -2.66
N SER A 204 5.78 13.01 -1.78
CA SER A 204 5.01 14.22 -2.14
C SER A 204 5.88 15.46 -2.30
N TYR A 205 7.07 15.46 -1.69
CA TYR A 205 7.97 16.60 -1.59
C TYR A 205 9.31 16.29 -2.25
N ARG A 206 9.95 17.31 -2.83
CA ARG A 206 11.18 17.17 -3.63
C ARG A 206 11.98 18.46 -3.62
N ALA A 207 13.30 18.31 -3.73
CA ALA A 207 14.22 19.44 -3.96
C ALA A 207 14.35 19.73 -5.46
N MET A 208 14.35 21.02 -5.82
CA MET A 208 14.50 21.48 -7.20
C MET A 208 15.96 21.79 -7.53
N PRO A 209 16.43 21.49 -8.75
CA PRO A 209 17.76 21.91 -9.20
C PRO A 209 17.83 23.44 -9.30
N SER A 210 18.94 24.02 -8.84
CA SER A 210 19.26 25.44 -8.95
C SER A 210 20.75 25.65 -9.21
N ASP A 211 21.16 26.86 -9.57
CA ASP A 211 22.59 27.17 -9.75
C ASP A 211 23.38 27.02 -8.43
N GLU A 212 22.75 27.30 -7.28
CA GLU A 212 23.36 27.25 -5.95
C GLU A 212 23.63 25.82 -5.48
N ASN A 213 22.83 24.85 -5.91
CA ASN A 213 23.01 23.44 -5.56
C ASN A 213 23.56 22.58 -6.70
N ARG A 214 23.88 23.19 -7.86
CA ARG A 214 24.34 22.51 -9.08
C ARG A 214 25.51 21.55 -8.86
N GLU A 215 26.47 21.92 -8.01
CA GLU A 215 27.66 21.10 -7.74
C GLU A 215 27.35 19.81 -6.98
N TRP A 216 26.21 19.75 -6.31
CA TRP A 216 25.77 18.55 -5.59
C TRP A 216 25.01 17.59 -6.49
N ILE A 217 24.41 18.03 -7.60
CA ILE A 217 23.45 17.22 -8.36
C ILE A 217 24.19 16.12 -9.14
N SER A 218 23.88 14.86 -8.84
CA SER A 218 24.39 13.71 -9.60
C SER A 218 23.38 13.12 -10.59
N SER A 219 22.07 13.22 -10.28
CA SER A 219 21.03 12.92 -11.26
C SER A 219 19.74 13.69 -10.98
N THR A 220 18.96 13.93 -12.03
CA THR A 220 17.60 14.46 -11.94
C THR A 220 16.59 13.42 -12.41
N CYS A 221 15.33 13.64 -12.11
CA CYS A 221 14.22 12.84 -12.61
C CYS A 221 13.09 13.79 -13.02
N LYS A 222 12.35 13.43 -14.07
CA LYS A 222 11.21 14.23 -14.54
C LYS A 222 9.90 13.70 -13.96
N TYR A 223 9.19 14.55 -13.23
CA TYR A 223 7.82 14.29 -12.79
C TYR A 223 7.06 15.62 -12.68
N GLY A 224 6.39 16.01 -13.77
CA GLY A 224 6.06 17.41 -14.02
C GLY A 224 7.34 18.16 -14.37
N ASP A 225 7.92 18.85 -13.39
CA ASP A 225 9.22 19.49 -13.52
C ASP A 225 10.37 18.49 -13.27
N ASP A 226 11.60 18.89 -13.61
CA ASP A 226 12.79 18.15 -13.20
C ASP A 226 13.07 18.41 -11.71
N PHE A 227 13.32 17.36 -10.94
CA PHE A 227 13.69 17.43 -9.54
C PHE A 227 15.00 16.65 -9.28
N ILE A 228 15.66 16.95 -8.17
CA ILE A 228 16.90 16.28 -7.77
C ILE A 228 16.58 14.85 -7.35
N ALA A 229 17.06 13.88 -8.12
CA ALA A 229 16.87 12.46 -7.84
C ALA A 229 18.03 11.88 -7.01
N SER A 230 19.23 12.44 -7.17
CA SER A 230 20.38 12.12 -6.34
C SER A 230 21.40 13.25 -6.28
N ILE A 231 22.18 13.26 -5.20
CA ILE A 231 23.31 14.16 -5.00
C ILE A 231 24.62 13.38 -4.81
N GLN A 232 25.74 14.04 -5.07
CA GLN A 232 27.08 13.57 -4.80
C GLN A 232 28.03 14.75 -4.59
N LYS A 233 28.81 14.72 -3.50
CA LYS A 233 29.98 15.57 -3.30
C LYS A 233 31.03 14.79 -2.51
N GLY A 234 32.16 14.50 -3.16
CA GLY A 234 33.16 13.58 -2.59
C GLY A 234 32.57 12.19 -2.32
N ASN A 235 32.64 11.72 -1.08
CA ASN A 235 32.09 10.45 -0.57
C ASN A 235 30.66 10.58 0.00
N VAL A 236 30.08 11.78 -0.07
CA VAL A 236 28.72 12.05 0.38
C VAL A 236 27.76 11.84 -0.77
N HIS A 237 26.89 10.85 -0.63
CA HIS A 237 25.82 10.54 -1.58
C HIS A 237 24.46 10.68 -0.90
N ALA A 238 23.44 11.04 -1.68
CA ALA A 238 22.07 10.83 -1.25
C ALA A 238 21.17 10.58 -2.46
N VAL A 239 20.07 9.85 -2.25
CA VAL A 239 19.11 9.48 -3.29
C VAL A 239 17.69 9.75 -2.80
N GLN A 240 16.82 10.28 -3.67
CA GLN A 240 15.41 10.52 -3.36
C GLN A 240 14.59 9.23 -3.52
N PHE A 241 14.99 8.34 -4.42
CA PHE A 241 14.41 7.01 -4.58
C PHE A 241 14.90 6.05 -3.48
N HIS A 242 14.22 4.91 -3.35
CA HIS A 242 14.56 3.87 -2.37
C HIS A 242 15.31 2.71 -3.05
N PRO A 243 16.65 2.64 -2.95
CA PRO A 243 17.40 1.55 -3.57
C PRO A 243 17.06 0.18 -2.96
N GLU A 244 16.73 0.11 -1.68
CA GLU A 244 16.23 -1.11 -1.02
C GLU A 244 14.84 -1.57 -1.53
N LYS A 245 14.16 -0.73 -2.31
CA LYS A 245 12.87 -1.02 -2.98
C LYS A 245 12.93 -0.98 -4.50
N SER A 246 14.13 -0.84 -5.06
CA SER A 246 14.33 -0.74 -6.51
C SER A 246 14.83 -2.06 -7.13
N GLY A 247 14.54 -3.20 -6.50
CA GLY A 247 14.96 -4.53 -6.95
C GLY A 247 16.48 -4.64 -7.14
N ASP A 248 16.89 -5.41 -8.15
CA ASP A 248 18.31 -5.66 -8.44
C ASP A 248 19.10 -4.38 -8.79
N VAL A 249 18.47 -3.41 -9.44
CA VAL A 249 19.07 -2.10 -9.75
C VAL A 249 19.45 -1.39 -8.46
N GLY A 250 18.52 -1.34 -7.51
CA GLY A 250 18.77 -0.73 -6.21
C GLY A 250 19.78 -1.48 -5.35
N LEU A 251 19.77 -2.82 -5.37
CA LEU A 251 20.82 -3.63 -4.75
C LEU A 251 22.20 -3.36 -5.36
N SER A 252 22.28 -3.07 -6.66
CA SER A 252 23.52 -2.68 -7.33
C SER A 252 24.03 -1.33 -6.79
N ILE A 253 23.16 -0.34 -6.64
CA ILE A 253 23.48 0.99 -6.08
C ILE A 253 24.03 0.84 -4.64
N LEU A 254 23.35 0.08 -3.79
CA LEU A 254 23.81 -0.19 -2.42
C LEU A 254 25.15 -0.91 -2.42
N ARG A 255 25.35 -1.91 -3.28
CA ARG A 255 26.63 -2.63 -3.39
C ARG A 255 27.77 -1.70 -3.76
N ARG A 256 27.57 -0.76 -4.69
CA ARG A 256 28.59 0.23 -5.09
C ARG A 256 28.96 1.17 -3.95
N PHE A 257 27.98 1.64 -3.17
CA PHE A 257 28.24 2.45 -1.98
C PHE A 257 29.01 1.66 -0.91
N LEU A 258 28.59 0.43 -0.63
CA LEU A 258 29.16 -0.41 0.43
C LEU A 258 30.55 -0.95 0.07
N ASN A 259 30.80 -1.22 -1.21
CA ASN A 259 32.07 -1.71 -1.73
C ASN A 259 32.52 -0.96 -3.00
N PRO A 260 33.03 0.28 -2.87
CA PRO A 260 33.44 1.10 -4.01
C PRO A 260 34.58 0.49 -4.84
N LYS A 261 35.36 -0.40 -4.23
CA LYS A 261 36.50 -1.09 -4.87
C LYS A 261 36.08 -2.35 -5.64
N SER A 262 34.80 -2.73 -5.59
CA SER A 262 34.31 -3.85 -6.40
C SER A 262 34.48 -3.51 -7.89
N GLY A 263 35.19 -4.37 -8.63
CA GLY A 263 35.36 -4.20 -10.06
C GLY A 263 33.98 -4.12 -10.74
N ARG A 264 33.89 -3.35 -11.84
CA ARG A 264 32.66 -3.20 -12.63
C ARG A 264 32.00 -4.57 -12.83
N THR A 265 30.83 -4.77 -12.23
CA THR A 265 30.01 -5.94 -12.55
C THR A 265 29.70 -5.88 -14.04
N GLN A 266 29.63 -7.02 -14.73
CA GLN A 266 29.27 -7.06 -16.16
C GLN A 266 28.10 -6.12 -16.44
N LYS A 267 28.19 -5.31 -17.50
CA LYS A 267 27.17 -4.35 -17.95
C LYS A 267 25.79 -4.94 -17.69
N LEU A 268 25.09 -4.43 -16.67
CA LEU A 268 23.68 -4.74 -16.49
C LEU A 268 22.98 -4.35 -17.80
N VAL A 269 22.02 -5.18 -18.23
CA VAL A 269 21.31 -5.01 -19.48
C VAL A 269 20.83 -3.56 -19.58
N GLN A 270 21.15 -2.94 -20.71
CA GLN A 270 20.78 -1.56 -20.99
C GLN A 270 19.25 -1.50 -21.04
N GLY A 271 18.62 -0.95 -19.99
CA GLY A 271 17.19 -0.72 -19.99
C GLY A 271 16.76 0.31 -21.04
N ASN A 272 15.46 0.59 -21.08
CA ASN A 272 14.86 1.60 -21.96
C ASN A 272 13.99 2.59 -21.17
N ALA A 273 14.23 2.72 -19.85
CA ALA A 273 13.49 3.64 -19.00
C ALA A 273 13.62 5.08 -19.49
N SER A 274 12.48 5.74 -19.67
CA SER A 274 12.40 7.11 -20.18
C SER A 274 11.46 8.01 -19.37
N LYS A 275 10.49 7.42 -18.65
CA LYS A 275 9.49 8.13 -17.84
C LYS A 275 8.97 7.22 -16.71
N LEU A 276 7.97 7.70 -15.97
CA LEU A 276 7.25 6.92 -14.99
C LEU A 276 6.55 5.73 -15.67
N ALA A 277 6.91 4.53 -15.26
CA ALA A 277 6.31 3.28 -15.72
C ALA A 277 4.91 3.05 -15.11
N LYS A 278 4.02 2.43 -15.88
CA LYS A 278 2.79 1.84 -15.35
C LYS A 278 3.15 0.64 -14.48
N ARG A 279 2.50 0.53 -13.31
CA ARG A 279 2.78 -0.51 -12.33
C ARG A 279 1.85 -1.71 -12.49
N VAL A 280 2.44 -2.90 -12.43
CA VAL A 280 1.72 -4.18 -12.30
C VAL A 280 1.89 -4.69 -10.87
N ILE A 281 0.79 -4.68 -10.10
CA ILE A 281 0.76 -5.06 -8.69
C ILE A 281 0.24 -6.49 -8.55
N ALA A 282 0.98 -7.33 -7.84
CA ALA A 282 0.56 -8.68 -7.53
C ALA A 282 -0.06 -8.74 -6.13
N CYS A 283 -1.23 -9.34 -6.00
CA CYS A 283 -1.95 -9.41 -4.73
C CYS A 283 -2.16 -10.86 -4.27
N LEU A 284 -2.15 -11.07 -2.96
CA LEU A 284 -2.48 -12.34 -2.33
C LEU A 284 -3.34 -12.16 -1.08
N ASP A 285 -4.34 -13.03 -0.95
CA ASP A 285 -5.20 -13.12 0.23
C ASP A 285 -4.55 -14.04 1.26
N VAL A 286 -4.35 -13.53 2.48
CA VAL A 286 -3.78 -14.28 3.59
C VAL A 286 -4.91 -14.69 4.53
N ARG A 287 -5.21 -15.99 4.57
CA ARG A 287 -6.20 -16.60 5.48
C ARG A 287 -5.54 -17.52 6.48
N THR A 288 -6.32 -17.92 7.48
CA THR A 288 -6.00 -19.02 8.38
C THR A 288 -6.78 -20.26 7.93
N ASN A 289 -6.10 -21.41 7.78
CA ASN A 289 -6.79 -22.68 7.54
C ASN A 289 -7.34 -23.29 8.86
N ASP A 290 -8.02 -24.42 8.77
CA ASP A 290 -8.61 -25.10 9.94
C ASP A 290 -7.56 -25.58 10.97
N LYS A 291 -6.28 -25.66 10.57
CA LYS A 291 -5.14 -26.05 11.41
C LYS A 291 -4.46 -24.83 12.08
N GLY A 292 -4.93 -23.61 11.81
CA GLY A 292 -4.33 -22.39 12.32
C GLY A 292 -3.17 -21.85 11.48
N ASP A 293 -2.82 -22.50 10.36
CA ASP A 293 -1.72 -22.08 9.49
C ASP A 293 -2.15 -20.95 8.57
N LEU A 294 -1.21 -20.05 8.28
CA LEU A 294 -1.41 -19.02 7.25
C LEU A 294 -1.29 -19.63 5.85
N VAL A 295 -2.34 -19.46 5.06
CA VAL A 295 -2.45 -19.98 3.69
C VAL A 295 -2.90 -18.90 2.73
N VAL A 296 -2.52 -19.06 1.46
CA VAL A 296 -3.07 -18.26 0.36
C VAL A 296 -4.27 -18.97 -0.23
N THR A 297 -5.37 -18.24 -0.45
CA THR A 297 -6.65 -18.81 -0.94
C THR A 297 -7.15 -18.08 -2.19
N LYS A 298 -8.20 -18.64 -2.81
CA LYS A 298 -8.95 -17.97 -3.89
C LYS A 298 -9.83 -16.87 -3.26
N GLY A 299 -9.98 -15.73 -3.96
CA GLY A 299 -10.67 -14.52 -3.48
C GLY A 299 -12.04 -14.69 -2.84
N ASP A 300 -12.55 -13.62 -2.23
CA ASP A 300 -13.67 -13.61 -1.28
C ASP A 300 -15.02 -14.18 -1.78
N GLN A 301 -15.22 -14.33 -3.09
CA GLN A 301 -16.49 -14.77 -3.69
C GLN A 301 -16.59 -16.26 -4.07
N TYR A 302 -15.59 -17.09 -3.80
CA TYR A 302 -15.64 -18.51 -4.13
C TYR A 302 -15.66 -19.41 -2.90
N ASP A 303 -16.32 -20.56 -3.01
CA ASP A 303 -16.18 -21.64 -2.03
C ASP A 303 -14.69 -22.05 -1.97
N VAL A 304 -14.04 -21.70 -0.85
CA VAL A 304 -12.60 -21.87 -0.63
C VAL A 304 -12.23 -23.30 -0.21
N ARG A 305 -13.23 -24.17 -0.10
CA ARG A 305 -13.09 -25.56 0.32
C ARG A 305 -13.01 -26.50 -0.89
N GLU A 306 -12.15 -27.51 -0.81
CA GLU A 306 -12.12 -28.55 -1.83
C GLU A 306 -13.40 -29.40 -1.77
N ASN A 307 -13.97 -29.76 -2.93
CA ASN A 307 -15.02 -30.78 -3.06
C ASN A 307 -14.43 -32.21 -2.84
N THR A 308 -13.66 -32.38 -1.78
CA THR A 308 -13.19 -33.66 -1.25
C THR A 308 -13.98 -33.99 0.02
N LYS A 309 -13.98 -35.26 0.45
CA LYS A 309 -14.77 -35.72 1.61
C LYS A 309 -14.48 -34.96 2.92
N GLU A 310 -13.40 -34.20 2.98
CA GLU A 310 -12.90 -33.51 4.18
C GLU A 310 -13.06 -31.98 4.15
N ASN A 311 -13.50 -31.38 3.03
CA ASN A 311 -13.88 -29.96 2.95
C ASN A 311 -12.76 -28.97 3.40
N GLU A 312 -11.48 -29.30 3.17
CA GLU A 312 -10.32 -28.51 3.62
C GLU A 312 -10.13 -27.21 2.81
N VAL A 313 -9.60 -26.15 3.45
CA VAL A 313 -9.24 -24.87 2.80
C VAL A 313 -8.08 -25.07 1.82
N ARG A 314 -8.28 -24.71 0.55
CA ARG A 314 -7.30 -24.90 -0.53
C ARG A 314 -6.07 -24.00 -0.34
N ASN A 315 -4.90 -24.60 -0.11
CA ASN A 315 -3.63 -23.90 0.11
C ASN A 315 -2.87 -23.70 -1.21
N LEU A 316 -2.75 -22.46 -1.69
CA LEU A 316 -2.04 -22.10 -2.93
C LEU A 316 -0.55 -21.78 -2.70
N GLY A 317 -0.06 -22.00 -1.48
CA GLY A 317 1.32 -21.78 -1.07
C GLY A 317 1.42 -21.00 0.24
N LYS A 318 2.62 -20.96 0.82
CA LYS A 318 2.90 -20.08 1.95
C LYS A 318 2.98 -18.63 1.44
N PRO A 319 2.32 -17.65 2.09
CA PRO A 319 2.32 -16.25 1.66
C PRO A 319 3.71 -15.68 1.33
N VAL A 320 4.73 -16.07 2.09
CA VAL A 320 6.12 -15.64 1.91
C VAL A 320 6.71 -16.15 0.59
N ASP A 321 6.54 -17.44 0.30
CA ASP A 321 7.10 -18.06 -0.91
C ASP A 321 6.45 -17.48 -2.17
N LEU A 322 5.13 -17.28 -2.13
CA LEU A 322 4.39 -16.69 -3.25
C LEU A 322 4.78 -15.23 -3.48
N ALA A 323 4.92 -14.42 -2.43
CA ALA A 323 5.43 -13.06 -2.54
C ALA A 323 6.85 -13.01 -3.16
N GLY A 324 7.72 -13.94 -2.74
CA GLY A 324 9.04 -14.13 -3.33
C GLY A 324 8.99 -14.51 -4.81
N GLN A 325 8.02 -15.34 -5.21
CA GLN A 325 7.82 -15.70 -6.61
C GLN A 325 7.30 -14.52 -7.43
N TYR A 326 6.32 -13.77 -6.94
CA TYR A 326 5.83 -12.56 -7.60
C TYR A 326 6.93 -11.53 -7.85
N TYR A 327 7.83 -11.32 -6.87
CA TYR A 327 9.00 -10.47 -7.05
C TYR A 327 9.88 -10.93 -8.22
N LYS A 328 10.21 -12.23 -8.27
CA LYS A 328 11.03 -12.83 -9.33
C LYS A 328 10.33 -12.78 -10.70
N ASP A 329 9.02 -12.91 -10.72
CA ASP A 329 8.19 -12.90 -11.93
C ASP A 329 7.96 -11.49 -12.51
N GLY A 330 8.42 -10.45 -11.82
CA GLY A 330 8.32 -9.09 -12.34
C GLY A 330 7.45 -8.13 -11.54
N ALA A 331 6.79 -8.54 -10.45
CA ALA A 331 5.86 -7.66 -9.74
C ALA A 331 6.52 -6.32 -9.35
N ASP A 332 5.84 -5.21 -9.59
CA ASP A 332 6.32 -3.88 -9.23
C ASP A 332 6.07 -3.55 -7.76
N GLU A 333 5.14 -4.28 -7.15
CA GLU A 333 4.67 -4.18 -5.78
C GLU A 333 3.93 -5.47 -5.43
N VAL A 334 4.01 -5.89 -4.15
CA VAL A 334 3.26 -7.04 -3.64
C VAL A 334 2.30 -6.58 -2.54
N SER A 335 1.01 -6.87 -2.72
CA SER A 335 -0.05 -6.55 -1.77
C SER A 335 -0.53 -7.79 -1.02
N PHE A 336 -0.61 -7.69 0.30
CA PHE A 336 -1.15 -8.72 1.18
C PHE A 336 -2.51 -8.26 1.73
N LEU A 337 -3.57 -8.97 1.41
CA LEU A 337 -4.89 -8.76 2.00
C LEU A 337 -5.03 -9.68 3.21
N ASN A 338 -4.84 -9.12 4.39
CA ASN A 338 -4.98 -9.79 5.67
C ASN A 338 -6.45 -9.91 6.07
N ILE A 339 -7.01 -11.08 5.79
CA ILE A 339 -8.40 -11.43 6.10
C ILE A 339 -8.49 -12.45 7.24
N THR A 340 -7.42 -12.53 8.04
CA THR A 340 -7.34 -13.40 9.21
C THR A 340 -8.12 -12.84 10.39
N ALA A 341 -8.64 -13.75 11.22
CA ALA A 341 -9.37 -13.41 12.45
C ALA A 341 -8.45 -13.48 13.68
N PHE A 342 -7.37 -12.67 13.72
CA PHE A 342 -6.43 -12.63 14.86
C PHE A 342 -6.60 -11.41 15.77
N ARG A 343 -7.83 -10.90 15.89
CA ARG A 343 -8.12 -9.68 16.67
C ARG A 343 -7.85 -9.85 18.17
N ASP A 344 -7.78 -11.08 18.65
CA ASP A 344 -7.60 -11.40 20.07
C ASP A 344 -6.12 -11.54 20.48
N PHE A 345 -5.19 -11.49 19.53
CA PHE A 345 -3.76 -11.60 19.80
C PHE A 345 -3.16 -10.25 20.22
N PRO A 346 -2.15 -10.23 21.11
CA PRO A 346 -1.32 -9.07 21.31
C PRO A 346 -0.70 -8.62 19.98
N LEU A 347 -0.58 -7.30 19.76
CA LEU A 347 -0.16 -6.72 18.48
C LEU A 347 1.16 -7.34 17.96
N GLY A 348 2.17 -7.52 18.82
CA GLY A 348 3.47 -8.07 18.42
C GLY A 348 3.46 -9.53 17.97
N ASP A 349 2.40 -10.27 18.32
CA ASP A 349 2.23 -11.70 18.04
C ASP A 349 1.35 -11.96 16.81
N LEU A 350 0.87 -10.91 16.14
CA LEU A 350 0.06 -11.06 14.93
C LEU A 350 0.84 -11.84 13.86
N PRO A 351 0.33 -12.99 13.37
CA PRO A 351 1.03 -13.81 12.39
C PRO A 351 1.36 -13.08 11.08
N MET A 352 0.53 -12.11 10.68
CA MET A 352 0.77 -11.29 9.49
C MET A 352 2.07 -10.45 9.60
N LEU A 353 2.48 -10.04 10.80
CA LEU A 353 3.75 -9.37 11.01
C LEU A 353 4.92 -10.29 10.68
N GLN A 354 4.82 -11.58 11.03
CA GLN A 354 5.84 -12.56 10.68
C GLN A 354 5.92 -12.78 9.16
N VAL A 355 4.77 -12.83 8.47
CA VAL A 355 4.74 -12.91 6.99
C VAL A 355 5.52 -11.76 6.37
N LEU A 356 5.28 -10.52 6.80
CA LEU A 356 6.01 -9.35 6.30
C LEU A 356 7.50 -9.41 6.67
N ARG A 357 7.82 -9.85 7.89
CA ARG A 357 9.20 -9.97 8.37
C ARG A 357 10.02 -10.94 7.52
N TYR A 358 9.42 -12.06 7.11
CA TYR A 358 10.07 -13.05 6.25
C TYR A 358 10.03 -12.67 4.77
N ALA A 359 8.92 -12.12 4.26
CA ALA A 359 8.82 -11.69 2.87
C ALA A 359 9.86 -10.60 2.56
N SER A 360 9.99 -9.60 3.44
CA SER A 360 10.95 -8.49 3.30
C SER A 360 12.43 -8.92 3.30
N GLU A 361 12.77 -10.16 3.68
CA GLU A 361 14.17 -10.65 3.64
C GLU A 361 14.67 -10.84 2.20
N ASN A 362 13.77 -11.14 1.27
CA ASN A 362 14.13 -11.48 -0.11
C ASN A 362 13.29 -10.76 -1.18
N VAL A 363 12.34 -9.93 -0.77
CA VAL A 363 11.49 -9.13 -1.67
C VAL A 363 11.87 -7.66 -1.58
N PHE A 364 12.60 -7.17 -2.59
CA PHE A 364 13.15 -5.81 -2.66
C PHE A 364 12.31 -4.89 -3.55
N VAL A 365 10.99 -5.04 -3.47
CA VAL A 365 9.96 -4.15 -4.03
C VAL A 365 9.00 -3.71 -2.92
N PRO A 366 8.16 -2.69 -3.13
CA PRO A 366 7.18 -2.25 -2.14
C PRO A 366 6.23 -3.37 -1.69
N LEU A 367 5.99 -3.41 -0.39
CA LEU A 367 5.03 -4.32 0.25
C LEU A 367 3.86 -3.50 0.81
N THR A 368 2.65 -3.80 0.37
CA THR A 368 1.42 -3.18 0.89
C THR A 368 0.66 -4.21 1.72
N VAL A 369 0.16 -3.81 2.89
CA VAL A 369 -0.68 -4.69 3.72
C VAL A 369 -2.02 -4.04 4.02
N GLY A 370 -3.11 -4.74 3.69
CA GLY A 370 -4.48 -4.31 4.00
C GLY A 370 -5.12 -5.27 4.98
N GLY A 371 -6.08 -4.77 5.77
CA GLY A 371 -6.87 -5.60 6.69
C GLY A 371 -6.33 -5.61 8.14
N GLY A 372 -7.21 -5.24 9.07
CA GLY A 372 -6.89 -5.18 10.51
C GLY A 372 -6.20 -3.88 10.98
N ILE A 373 -6.01 -2.90 10.10
CA ILE A 373 -5.41 -1.60 10.44
C ILE A 373 -6.49 -0.66 10.99
N ARG A 374 -6.71 -0.73 12.29
CA ARG A 374 -7.72 0.03 13.04
C ARG A 374 -7.42 -0.02 14.52
N ASP A 375 -8.12 0.79 15.29
CA ASP A 375 -8.13 0.69 16.74
C ASP A 375 -8.67 -0.67 17.19
N PHE A 376 -8.01 -1.29 18.16
CA PHE A 376 -8.51 -2.52 18.80
C PHE A 376 -8.00 -2.69 20.23
N LYS A 377 -8.67 -3.58 20.97
CA LYS A 377 -8.22 -4.08 22.27
C LYS A 377 -7.90 -5.56 22.14
N ASP A 378 -6.73 -5.98 22.64
CA ASP A 378 -6.37 -7.40 22.69
C ASP A 378 -7.09 -8.15 23.83
N ALA A 379 -6.91 -9.47 23.90
CA ALA A 379 -7.51 -10.32 24.94
C ALA A 379 -7.06 -9.97 26.37
N ASN A 380 -5.94 -9.25 26.53
CA ASN A 380 -5.47 -8.76 27.83
C ASN A 380 -6.05 -7.38 28.19
N GLY A 381 -6.92 -6.83 27.34
CA GLY A 381 -7.54 -5.52 27.52
C GLY A 381 -6.64 -4.35 27.15
N ARG A 382 -5.45 -4.58 26.59
CA ARG A 382 -4.58 -3.50 26.14
C ARG A 382 -5.14 -2.90 24.85
N TYR A 383 -5.32 -1.59 24.86
CA TYR A 383 -5.74 -0.82 23.69
C TYR A 383 -4.53 -0.48 22.82
N TYR A 384 -4.72 -0.58 21.50
CA TYR A 384 -3.80 -0.12 20.47
C TYR A 384 -4.55 0.81 19.52
N SER A 385 -3.97 1.98 19.28
CA SER A 385 -4.42 2.90 18.25
C SER A 385 -4.05 2.41 16.84
N SER A 386 -4.81 2.81 15.83
CA SER A 386 -4.53 2.53 14.43
C SER A 386 -3.11 2.97 14.01
N LEU A 387 -2.61 4.07 14.59
CA LEU A 387 -1.23 4.52 14.40
C LEU A 387 -0.19 3.55 14.97
N GLU A 388 -0.40 3.01 16.17
CA GLU A 388 0.49 1.97 16.75
C GLU A 388 0.47 0.71 15.91
N VAL A 389 -0.72 0.30 15.45
CA VAL A 389 -0.87 -0.86 14.56
C VAL A 389 -0.11 -0.65 13.27
N ALA A 390 -0.33 0.47 12.57
CA ALA A 390 0.37 0.80 11.34
C ALA A 390 1.90 0.86 11.55
N SER A 391 2.35 1.47 12.66
CA SER A 391 3.77 1.54 13.02
C SER A 391 4.41 0.16 13.13
N GLU A 392 3.73 -0.80 13.77
CA GLU A 392 4.23 -2.17 13.89
C GLU A 392 4.27 -2.91 12.54
N TYR A 393 3.29 -2.67 11.67
CA TYR A 393 3.30 -3.19 10.30
C TYR A 393 4.46 -2.63 9.48
N PHE A 394 4.74 -1.33 9.56
CA PHE A 394 5.89 -0.70 8.90
C PHE A 394 7.21 -1.26 9.42
N ARG A 395 7.36 -1.39 10.75
CA ARG A 395 8.55 -1.98 11.39
C ARG A 395 8.74 -3.46 11.03
N SER A 396 7.66 -4.15 10.69
CA SER A 396 7.68 -5.55 10.26
C SER A 396 7.96 -5.75 8.77
N GLY A 397 7.96 -4.68 7.97
CA GLY A 397 8.41 -4.73 6.56
C GLY A 397 7.42 -4.17 5.55
N ALA A 398 6.21 -3.75 5.95
CA ALA A 398 5.30 -3.04 5.06
C ALA A 398 5.86 -1.66 4.71
N ASP A 399 5.59 -1.19 3.50
CA ASP A 399 5.88 0.19 3.06
C ASP A 399 4.62 1.03 3.02
N LYS A 400 3.47 0.38 2.81
CA LYS A 400 2.14 0.99 2.77
C LYS A 400 1.14 0.15 3.55
N ILE A 401 0.18 0.83 4.18
CA ILE A 401 -0.98 0.21 4.80
C ILE A 401 -2.24 0.55 4.00
N SER A 402 -3.16 -0.41 3.91
CA SER A 402 -4.45 -0.25 3.23
C SER A 402 -5.59 -0.25 4.24
N ILE A 403 -6.41 0.80 4.19
CA ILE A 403 -7.56 1.04 5.08
C ILE A 403 -8.85 0.88 4.26
N GLY A 404 -9.76 0.02 4.76
CA GLY A 404 -11.08 -0.24 4.15
C GLY A 404 -12.20 0.47 4.92
N SER A 405 -12.98 -0.29 5.72
CA SER A 405 -14.18 0.21 6.41
C SER A 405 -13.97 1.53 7.18
N ASP A 406 -12.85 1.67 7.88
CA ASP A 406 -12.56 2.86 8.70
C ASP A 406 -12.46 4.13 7.86
N ALA A 407 -11.98 4.02 6.61
CA ALA A 407 -11.95 5.15 5.68
C ALA A 407 -13.35 5.60 5.25
N VAL A 408 -14.30 4.66 5.13
CA VAL A 408 -15.70 4.99 4.82
C VAL A 408 -16.34 5.76 5.96
N TYR A 409 -16.16 5.32 7.21
CA TYR A 409 -16.70 6.01 8.38
C TYR A 409 -16.08 7.40 8.55
N ALA A 410 -14.75 7.52 8.38
CA ALA A 410 -14.06 8.81 8.43
C ALA A 410 -14.56 9.77 7.34
N ALA A 411 -14.81 9.27 6.12
CA ALA A 411 -15.35 10.07 5.03
C ALA A 411 -16.79 10.51 5.29
N GLU A 412 -17.66 9.65 5.81
CA GLU A 412 -19.04 10.02 6.19
C GLU A 412 -19.04 11.13 7.24
N GLU A 413 -18.19 11.03 8.27
CA GLU A 413 -18.05 12.07 9.30
C GLU A 413 -17.50 13.38 8.72
N TYR A 414 -16.50 13.29 7.85
CA TYR A 414 -15.92 14.45 7.17
C TYR A 414 -16.92 15.15 6.25
N LEU A 415 -17.67 14.41 5.42
CA LEU A 415 -18.67 14.99 4.53
C LEU A 415 -19.83 15.63 5.28
N LYS A 416 -20.19 15.07 6.44
CA LYS A 416 -21.23 15.65 7.31
C LYS A 416 -20.77 16.92 8.03
N SER A 417 -19.52 16.96 8.48
CA SER A 417 -19.01 18.05 9.33
C SER A 417 -18.26 19.14 8.55
N GLY A 418 -17.65 18.81 7.42
CA GLY A 418 -16.69 19.63 6.69
C GLY A 418 -15.33 19.80 7.41
N VAL A 419 -15.08 19.07 8.50
CA VAL A 419 -13.94 19.31 9.39
C VAL A 419 -13.00 18.10 9.47
N LYS A 420 -11.71 18.35 9.28
CA LYS A 420 -10.62 17.40 9.57
C LYS A 420 -10.42 17.33 11.08
N THR A 421 -10.73 16.19 11.70
CA THR A 421 -10.70 16.04 13.16
C THR A 421 -9.29 15.82 13.71
N GLY A 422 -8.36 15.40 12.86
CA GLY A 422 -7.03 14.93 13.22
C GLY A 422 -7.03 13.58 13.95
N LYS A 423 -8.17 12.87 14.01
CA LYS A 423 -8.35 11.66 14.81
C LYS A 423 -8.58 10.41 13.99
N SER A 424 -8.99 10.52 12.72
CA SER A 424 -9.15 9.33 11.87
C SER A 424 -7.80 8.65 11.65
N SER A 425 -7.83 7.34 11.37
CA SER A 425 -6.63 6.58 11.03
C SER A 425 -5.89 7.18 9.83
N LEU A 426 -6.63 7.67 8.83
CA LEU A 426 -6.10 8.36 7.66
C LEU A 426 -5.25 9.58 8.06
N GLU A 427 -5.82 10.48 8.86
CA GLU A 427 -5.16 11.71 9.29
C GLU A 427 -3.95 11.43 10.20
N GLN A 428 -4.10 10.50 11.14
CA GLN A 428 -3.03 10.17 12.10
C GLN A 428 -1.83 9.52 11.41
N ILE A 429 -2.07 8.53 10.56
CA ILE A 429 -1.00 7.78 9.89
C ILE A 429 -0.32 8.65 8.84
N SER A 430 -1.09 9.39 8.03
CA SER A 430 -0.52 10.29 7.00
C SER A 430 0.27 11.43 7.61
N ARG A 431 -0.14 11.97 8.77
CA ARG A 431 0.63 13.02 9.47
C ARG A 431 2.02 12.55 9.91
N VAL A 432 2.18 11.28 10.29
CA VAL A 432 3.46 10.73 10.78
C VAL A 432 4.30 10.19 9.63
N TYR A 433 3.69 9.42 8.73
CA TYR A 433 4.39 8.65 7.69
C TYR A 433 4.27 9.25 6.28
N GLY A 434 3.51 10.33 6.13
CA GLY A 434 3.17 10.95 4.85
C GLY A 434 2.00 10.24 4.15
N ASN A 435 1.30 10.97 3.27
CA ASN A 435 0.17 10.43 2.51
C ASN A 435 0.55 9.16 1.74
N GLN A 436 1.77 9.10 1.22
CA GLN A 436 2.28 7.97 0.45
C GLN A 436 2.26 6.62 1.20
N ALA A 437 2.14 6.62 2.52
CA ALA A 437 2.07 5.41 3.33
C ALA A 437 0.63 4.88 3.48
N VAL A 438 -0.39 5.68 3.09
CA VAL A 438 -1.81 5.39 3.31
C VAL A 438 -2.50 5.11 1.98
N VAL A 439 -2.89 3.85 1.79
CA VAL A 439 -3.75 3.39 0.69
C VAL A 439 -5.17 3.24 1.22
N VAL A 440 -6.17 3.63 0.43
CA VAL A 440 -7.59 3.37 0.77
C VAL A 440 -8.17 2.34 -0.18
N SER A 441 -8.66 1.24 0.38
CA SER A 441 -9.40 0.21 -0.36
C SER A 441 -10.87 0.62 -0.46
N ILE A 442 -11.33 0.90 -1.67
CA ILE A 442 -12.73 1.24 -1.95
C ILE A 442 -13.38 0.03 -2.63
N ASP A 443 -14.46 -0.47 -2.02
CA ASP A 443 -15.22 -1.64 -2.47
C ASP A 443 -16.63 -1.23 -2.93
N PRO A 444 -16.77 -0.68 -4.15
CA PRO A 444 -18.04 -0.23 -4.68
C PRO A 444 -18.83 -1.37 -5.34
N ARG A 445 -20.15 -1.20 -5.32
CA ARG A 445 -21.12 -1.96 -6.10
C ARG A 445 -21.90 -1.02 -7.01
N ARG A 446 -22.08 -1.39 -8.27
CA ARG A 446 -22.83 -0.62 -9.25
C ARG A 446 -24.33 -0.62 -8.93
N VAL A 447 -24.95 0.56 -9.03
CA VAL A 447 -26.38 0.76 -8.88
C VAL A 447 -26.89 1.57 -10.07
N TYR A 448 -27.68 0.92 -10.94
CA TYR A 448 -28.24 1.54 -12.14
C TYR A 448 -29.38 2.50 -11.83
N VAL A 449 -29.46 3.59 -12.59
CA VAL A 449 -30.53 4.58 -12.52
C VAL A 449 -30.91 5.08 -13.92
N LYS A 450 -32.20 5.36 -14.15
CA LYS A 450 -32.70 5.89 -15.43
C LYS A 450 -32.39 7.38 -15.59
N ASP A 451 -32.53 8.13 -14.52
CA ASP A 451 -32.26 9.57 -14.45
C ASP A 451 -31.00 9.78 -13.58
N PRO A 452 -29.95 10.45 -14.09
CA PRO A 452 -28.76 10.76 -13.30
C PRO A 452 -29.04 11.63 -12.07
N LYS A 453 -30.22 12.27 -11.98
CA LYS A 453 -30.67 13.08 -10.83
C LYS A 453 -31.51 12.30 -9.82
N ALA A 454 -31.77 11.01 -10.05
CA ALA A 454 -32.58 10.18 -9.14
C ALA A 454 -31.89 9.90 -7.79
N VAL A 455 -30.60 10.16 -7.70
CA VAL A 455 -29.78 10.00 -6.49
C VAL A 455 -28.93 11.26 -6.30
N GLU A 456 -28.58 11.55 -5.04
CA GLU A 456 -27.70 12.69 -4.71
C GLU A 456 -26.23 12.44 -5.07
N PHE A 457 -25.84 11.17 -5.22
CA PHE A 457 -24.47 10.77 -5.51
C PHE A 457 -24.12 10.92 -6.98
N ARG A 458 -22.83 11.15 -7.25
CA ARG A 458 -22.31 11.29 -8.61
C ARG A 458 -22.61 10.04 -9.45
N THR A 459 -23.37 10.24 -10.51
CA THR A 459 -23.67 9.24 -11.54
C THR A 459 -22.72 9.37 -12.73
N VAL A 460 -22.53 8.27 -13.45
CA VAL A 460 -21.82 8.20 -14.74
C VAL A 460 -22.71 7.55 -15.78
N LYS A 461 -22.59 7.96 -17.04
CA LYS A 461 -23.19 7.24 -18.15
C LYS A 461 -22.42 5.95 -18.37
N VAL A 462 -23.09 4.81 -18.30
CA VAL A 462 -22.45 3.50 -18.44
C VAL A 462 -22.29 3.12 -19.92
N ARG A 463 -21.21 2.41 -20.24
CA ARG A 463 -20.99 1.84 -21.59
C ARG A 463 -22.00 0.77 -21.94
N ASN A 464 -22.33 -0.05 -20.93
CA ASN A 464 -23.27 -1.15 -21.04
C ASN A 464 -24.53 -0.80 -20.25
N PRO A 465 -25.69 -0.60 -20.91
CA PRO A 465 -26.94 -0.29 -20.23
C PRO A 465 -27.32 -1.35 -19.20
N GLY A 466 -28.04 -0.91 -18.16
CA GLY A 466 -28.57 -1.78 -17.13
C GLY A 466 -29.63 -2.77 -17.65
N PRO A 467 -30.01 -3.77 -16.83
CA PRO A 467 -30.95 -4.81 -17.22
C PRO A 467 -32.32 -4.29 -17.73
N ASN A 468 -32.72 -3.08 -17.33
CA ASN A 468 -33.99 -2.46 -17.74
C ASN A 468 -33.77 -1.24 -18.66
N GLY A 469 -32.61 -1.16 -19.32
CA GLY A 469 -32.24 -0.07 -20.22
C GLY A 469 -31.77 1.20 -19.51
N GLU A 470 -31.36 1.12 -18.25
CA GLU A 470 -30.77 2.24 -17.52
C GLU A 470 -29.45 2.66 -18.15
N GLU A 471 -29.32 3.93 -18.55
CA GLU A 471 -28.09 4.46 -19.18
C GLU A 471 -27.08 5.03 -18.17
N TYR A 472 -27.45 5.13 -16.88
CA TYR A 472 -26.60 5.72 -15.85
C TYR A 472 -26.43 4.76 -14.67
N ALA A 473 -25.33 4.91 -13.95
CA ALA A 473 -25.11 4.24 -12.68
C ALA A 473 -24.36 5.15 -11.71
N TRP A 474 -24.54 4.90 -10.42
CA TRP A 474 -23.62 5.33 -9.37
C TRP A 474 -23.04 4.09 -8.69
N TYR A 475 -22.00 4.29 -7.89
CA TYR A 475 -21.24 3.21 -7.29
C TYR A 475 -21.34 3.30 -5.77
N GLN A 476 -22.22 2.50 -5.18
CA GLN A 476 -22.43 2.47 -3.74
C GLN A 476 -21.24 1.81 -3.04
N CYS A 477 -20.62 2.51 -2.10
CA CYS A 477 -19.54 1.96 -1.30
C CYS A 477 -20.06 0.95 -0.28
N THR A 478 -19.20 -0.01 0.05
CA THR A 478 -19.48 -1.02 1.07
C THR A 478 -18.42 -1.03 2.16
N VAL A 479 -18.77 -1.64 3.29
CA VAL A 479 -17.87 -1.93 4.41
C VAL A 479 -17.98 -3.40 4.78
N SER A 480 -17.14 -3.83 5.73
CA SER A 480 -17.13 -5.19 6.24
C SER A 480 -16.88 -6.21 5.12
N GLY A 481 -15.93 -5.91 4.23
CA GLY A 481 -15.57 -6.77 3.09
C GLY A 481 -16.73 -7.01 2.14
N GLY A 482 -17.37 -5.95 1.64
CA GLY A 482 -18.44 -6.05 0.65
C GLY A 482 -19.85 -6.36 1.20
N ARG A 483 -19.99 -6.65 2.49
CA ARG A 483 -21.24 -7.20 3.07
C ARG A 483 -22.29 -6.15 3.41
N GLU A 484 -21.88 -4.94 3.77
CA GLU A 484 -22.78 -3.87 4.19
C GLU A 484 -22.65 -2.67 3.25
N GLY A 485 -23.74 -2.28 2.58
CA GLY A 485 -23.78 -1.07 1.76
C GLY A 485 -23.91 0.18 2.62
N ARG A 486 -23.23 1.26 2.23
CA ARG A 486 -23.25 2.55 2.92
C ARG A 486 -23.93 3.63 2.06
N PRO A 487 -24.53 4.66 2.66
CA PRO A 487 -25.13 5.78 1.94
C PRO A 487 -24.06 6.77 1.48
N ILE A 488 -23.08 6.29 0.72
CA ILE A 488 -22.00 7.09 0.14
C ILE A 488 -21.57 6.48 -1.20
N GLY A 489 -21.37 7.32 -2.20
CA GLY A 489 -20.85 6.91 -3.49
C GLY A 489 -19.31 6.83 -3.53
N ALA A 490 -18.78 6.04 -4.45
CA ALA A 490 -17.33 5.87 -4.64
C ALA A 490 -16.63 7.19 -4.98
N TYR A 491 -17.30 8.06 -5.74
CA TYR A 491 -16.80 9.39 -6.07
C TYR A 491 -16.66 10.26 -4.81
N GLU A 492 -17.71 10.34 -4.00
CA GLU A 492 -17.73 11.14 -2.77
C GLU A 492 -16.70 10.62 -1.77
N LEU A 493 -16.62 9.29 -1.61
CA LEU A 493 -15.62 8.64 -0.77
C LEU A 493 -14.20 8.98 -1.25
N ALA A 494 -13.91 8.82 -2.54
CA ALA A 494 -12.58 9.09 -3.11
C ALA A 494 -12.12 10.53 -2.87
N LYS A 495 -13.01 11.52 -3.05
CA LYS A 495 -12.73 12.94 -2.74
C LYS A 495 -12.47 13.16 -1.26
N ALA A 496 -13.30 12.58 -0.39
CA ALA A 496 -13.18 12.74 1.06
C ALA A 496 -11.87 12.14 1.60
N VAL A 497 -11.49 10.94 1.16
CA VAL A 497 -10.28 10.28 1.69
C VAL A 497 -8.99 10.92 1.19
N GLU A 498 -8.99 11.48 -0.02
CA GLU A 498 -7.90 12.34 -0.52
C GLU A 498 -7.68 13.52 0.44
N GLU A 499 -8.75 14.20 0.83
CA GLU A 499 -8.67 15.31 1.79
C GLU A 499 -8.18 14.87 3.17
N LEU A 500 -8.57 13.67 3.62
CA LEU A 500 -8.18 13.11 4.91
C LEU A 500 -6.74 12.56 4.96
N GLY A 501 -6.01 12.62 3.85
CA GLY A 501 -4.58 12.28 3.81
C GLY A 501 -4.25 10.94 3.17
N ALA A 502 -5.19 10.30 2.47
CA ALA A 502 -4.86 9.17 1.60
C ALA A 502 -3.86 9.61 0.52
N GLY A 503 -2.88 8.76 0.21
CA GLY A 503 -1.92 9.00 -0.87
C GLY A 503 -2.12 8.09 -2.08
N GLU A 504 -3.01 7.10 -2.00
CA GLU A 504 -3.31 6.19 -3.10
C GLU A 504 -4.67 5.52 -2.87
N ILE A 505 -5.42 5.26 -3.94
CA ILE A 505 -6.70 4.53 -3.89
C ILE A 505 -6.52 3.16 -4.54
N LEU A 506 -6.80 2.11 -3.77
CA LEU A 506 -7.04 0.77 -4.30
C LEU A 506 -8.53 0.65 -4.64
N LEU A 507 -8.85 0.74 -5.93
CA LEU A 507 -10.24 0.76 -6.40
C LEU A 507 -10.64 -0.63 -6.89
N ASN A 508 -11.35 -1.37 -6.04
CA ASN A 508 -11.92 -2.67 -6.38
C ASN A 508 -13.25 -2.48 -7.13
N CYS A 509 -13.81 -3.58 -7.64
CA CYS A 509 -15.14 -3.63 -8.24
C CYS A 509 -15.82 -4.93 -7.79
N ILE A 510 -16.81 -4.85 -6.91
CA ILE A 510 -17.51 -6.04 -6.39
C ILE A 510 -18.16 -6.84 -7.52
N ASP A 511 -18.72 -6.16 -8.52
CA ASP A 511 -19.42 -6.79 -9.64
C ASP A 511 -18.46 -7.48 -10.64
N CYS A 512 -17.19 -7.06 -10.65
CA CYS A 512 -16.17 -7.56 -11.56
C CYS A 512 -15.28 -8.63 -10.92
N ASP A 513 -15.29 -8.72 -9.59
CA ASP A 513 -14.36 -9.56 -8.86
C ASP A 513 -14.51 -11.03 -9.24
N GLY A 514 -13.39 -11.68 -9.53
CA GLY A 514 -13.35 -13.08 -9.97
C GLY A 514 -13.89 -13.37 -11.38
N GLN A 515 -14.53 -12.41 -12.07
CA GLN A 515 -15.20 -12.66 -13.35
C GLN A 515 -14.23 -12.88 -14.52
N GLY A 516 -13.04 -12.28 -14.47
CA GLY A 516 -12.04 -12.40 -15.54
C GLY A 516 -12.45 -11.75 -16.86
N LYS A 517 -13.37 -10.77 -16.84
CA LYS A 517 -13.95 -10.11 -18.02
C LYS A 517 -13.43 -8.69 -18.28
N GLY A 518 -12.39 -8.28 -17.56
CA GLY A 518 -11.86 -6.92 -17.63
C GLY A 518 -12.20 -6.11 -16.38
N PHE A 519 -11.51 -4.98 -16.25
CA PHE A 519 -11.75 -4.01 -15.17
C PHE A 519 -13.01 -3.19 -15.44
N ASP A 520 -13.59 -2.57 -14.41
CA ASP A 520 -14.68 -1.60 -14.61
C ASP A 520 -14.13 -0.25 -15.09
N ILE A 521 -14.06 -0.07 -16.41
CA ILE A 521 -13.48 1.13 -17.01
C ILE A 521 -14.29 2.40 -16.65
N ASP A 522 -15.62 2.30 -16.52
CA ASP A 522 -16.46 3.46 -16.20
C ASP A 522 -16.22 3.93 -14.76
N LEU A 523 -16.13 2.98 -13.82
CA LEU A 523 -15.76 3.26 -12.42
C LEU A 523 -14.34 3.84 -12.32
N ILE A 524 -13.36 3.20 -12.95
CA ILE A 524 -11.96 3.62 -12.83
C ILE A 524 -11.77 4.99 -13.46
N LYS A 525 -12.41 5.26 -14.59
CA LYS A 525 -12.40 6.59 -15.21
C LYS A 525 -13.07 7.63 -14.29
N LEU A 526 -14.25 7.33 -13.75
CA LEU A 526 -14.96 8.23 -12.82
C LEU A 526 -14.07 8.68 -11.65
N ILE A 527 -13.34 7.74 -11.03
CA ILE A 527 -12.52 8.04 -9.85
C ILE A 527 -11.17 8.64 -10.24
N SER A 528 -10.46 8.06 -11.22
CA SER A 528 -9.15 8.55 -11.63
C SER A 528 -9.20 9.95 -12.26
N ASP A 529 -10.33 10.36 -12.84
CA ASP A 529 -10.51 11.74 -13.32
C ASP A 529 -10.85 12.72 -12.17
N ALA A 530 -11.32 12.24 -11.02
CA ALA A 530 -11.83 13.06 -9.92
C ALA A 530 -10.80 13.43 -8.83
N VAL A 531 -9.83 12.56 -8.57
CA VAL A 531 -8.82 12.72 -7.51
C VAL A 531 -7.45 13.07 -8.09
N SER A 532 -6.61 13.76 -7.33
CA SER A 532 -5.21 14.08 -7.68
C SER A 532 -4.19 13.07 -7.13
N ILE A 533 -4.63 12.09 -6.32
CA ILE A 533 -3.80 10.97 -5.86
C ILE A 533 -3.82 9.79 -6.86
N PRO A 534 -2.78 8.94 -6.90
CA PRO A 534 -2.76 7.72 -7.70
C PRO A 534 -3.96 6.79 -7.45
N VAL A 535 -4.47 6.18 -8.52
CA VAL A 535 -5.54 5.18 -8.48
C VAL A 535 -5.03 3.86 -9.05
N ILE A 536 -5.19 2.77 -8.28
CA ILE A 536 -4.93 1.40 -8.68
C ILE A 536 -6.24 0.78 -9.14
N ALA A 537 -6.28 0.33 -10.39
CA ALA A 537 -7.37 -0.50 -10.91
C ALA A 537 -7.29 -1.92 -10.36
N SER A 538 -8.37 -2.44 -9.78
CA SER A 538 -8.44 -3.78 -9.20
C SER A 538 -9.77 -4.46 -9.55
N SER A 539 -9.83 -5.77 -9.38
CA SER A 539 -10.96 -6.68 -9.70
C SER A 539 -11.33 -6.77 -11.18
N GLY A 540 -11.32 -8.00 -11.73
CA GLY A 540 -11.82 -8.32 -13.07
C GLY A 540 -10.78 -8.66 -14.13
N ALA A 541 -9.48 -8.43 -13.87
CA ALA A 541 -8.39 -8.85 -14.75
C ALA A 541 -8.45 -10.36 -15.06
N GLY A 542 -8.20 -10.70 -16.32
CA GLY A 542 -8.46 -12.03 -16.89
C GLY A 542 -7.57 -12.38 -18.09
N ALA A 543 -7.10 -11.35 -18.80
CA ALA A 543 -6.18 -11.46 -19.93
C ALA A 543 -5.20 -10.26 -19.93
N VAL A 544 -4.15 -10.32 -20.74
CA VAL A 544 -3.13 -9.24 -20.83
C VAL A 544 -3.72 -7.95 -21.39
N GLU A 545 -4.71 -8.07 -22.28
CA GLU A 545 -5.39 -6.97 -22.96
C GLU A 545 -6.15 -6.07 -21.99
N HIS A 546 -6.66 -6.64 -20.89
CA HIS A 546 -7.36 -5.86 -19.85
C HIS A 546 -6.44 -4.82 -19.19
N PHE A 547 -5.12 -5.09 -19.13
CA PHE A 547 -4.14 -4.13 -18.62
C PHE A 547 -3.90 -3.00 -19.62
N THR A 548 -3.84 -3.32 -20.91
CA THR A 548 -3.72 -2.31 -21.98
C THR A 548 -4.96 -1.42 -22.04
N GLU A 549 -6.16 -2.01 -21.99
CA GLU A 549 -7.44 -1.31 -21.97
C GLU A 549 -7.50 -0.30 -20.83
N VAL A 550 -7.26 -0.74 -19.59
CA VAL A 550 -7.37 0.15 -18.43
C VAL A 550 -6.35 1.29 -18.46
N PHE A 551 -5.14 1.05 -18.95
CA PHE A 551 -4.12 2.10 -19.03
C PHE A 551 -4.30 3.06 -20.21
N ARG A 552 -4.99 2.65 -21.29
CA ARG A 552 -5.30 3.52 -22.43
C ARG A 552 -6.56 4.34 -22.22
N GLU A 553 -7.55 3.78 -21.54
CA GLU A 553 -8.88 4.39 -21.45
C GLU A 553 -9.12 5.18 -20.16
N THR A 554 -8.22 5.04 -19.18
CA THR A 554 -8.34 5.71 -17.88
C THR A 554 -7.03 6.35 -17.44
N ASN A 555 -7.09 7.12 -16.35
CA ASN A 555 -5.91 7.67 -15.72
C ASN A 555 -5.35 6.78 -14.59
N ALA A 556 -5.67 5.48 -14.60
CA ALA A 556 -5.11 4.52 -13.64
C ALA A 556 -3.56 4.58 -13.63
N SER A 557 -3.00 4.69 -12.43
CA SER A 557 -1.55 4.73 -12.20
C SER A 557 -0.96 3.32 -12.09
N ALA A 558 -1.78 2.34 -11.74
CA ALA A 558 -1.42 0.94 -11.61
C ALA A 558 -2.61 0.03 -11.89
N ALA A 559 -2.32 -1.24 -12.16
CA ALA A 559 -3.31 -2.29 -12.26
C ALA A 559 -2.88 -3.46 -11.36
N LEU A 560 -3.82 -3.97 -10.59
CA LEU A 560 -3.63 -5.04 -9.62
C LEU A 560 -4.39 -6.29 -10.08
N ALA A 561 -3.73 -7.44 -9.98
CA ALA A 561 -4.42 -8.72 -10.08
C ALA A 561 -3.92 -9.70 -9.01
N ALA A 562 -4.82 -10.61 -8.62
CA ALA A 562 -4.53 -11.69 -7.68
C ALA A 562 -4.70 -13.04 -8.40
N GLY A 563 -5.96 -13.39 -8.68
CA GLY A 563 -6.45 -14.61 -9.31
C GLY A 563 -5.58 -15.21 -10.42
N ILE A 564 -5.28 -14.41 -11.42
CA ILE A 564 -4.63 -14.86 -12.65
C ILE A 564 -3.12 -15.09 -12.47
N PHE A 565 -2.49 -14.43 -11.49
CA PHE A 565 -1.05 -14.52 -11.23
C PHE A 565 -0.67 -15.79 -10.46
N HIS A 566 -1.27 -16.04 -9.29
CA HIS A 566 -0.99 -17.28 -8.55
C HIS A 566 -1.42 -18.56 -9.28
N ARG A 567 -2.46 -18.50 -10.13
CA ARG A 567 -2.86 -19.63 -11.00
C ARG A 567 -2.00 -19.75 -12.26
N LYS A 568 -1.12 -18.78 -12.52
CA LYS A 568 -0.28 -18.69 -13.73
C LYS A 568 -1.07 -18.73 -15.05
N GLU A 569 -2.33 -18.32 -15.02
CA GLU A 569 -3.20 -18.21 -16.21
C GLU A 569 -2.71 -17.05 -17.09
N VAL A 570 -2.31 -15.94 -16.45
CA VAL A 570 -1.71 -14.78 -17.10
C VAL A 570 -0.44 -14.44 -16.33
N PRO A 571 0.75 -14.85 -16.78
CA PRO A 571 2.00 -14.53 -16.07
C PRO A 571 2.26 -13.01 -16.01
N ILE A 572 2.84 -12.53 -14.90
CA ILE A 572 3.19 -11.09 -14.73
C ILE A 572 4.12 -10.62 -15.86
N GLN A 573 5.10 -11.45 -16.22
CA GLN A 573 6.02 -11.18 -17.31
C GLN A 573 5.28 -11.01 -18.66
N ALA A 574 4.28 -11.85 -18.95
CA ALA A 574 3.49 -11.75 -20.17
C ALA A 574 2.68 -10.45 -20.23
N VAL A 575 2.13 -9.99 -19.10
CA VAL A 575 1.48 -8.68 -19.00
C VAL A 575 2.47 -7.57 -19.36
N LYS A 576 3.68 -7.62 -18.82
CA LYS A 576 4.69 -6.59 -19.04
C LYS A 576 5.23 -6.58 -20.47
N GLU A 577 5.45 -7.74 -21.06
CA GLU A 577 5.85 -7.89 -22.46
C GLU A 577 4.77 -7.31 -23.37
N HIS A 578 3.50 -7.70 -23.17
CA HIS A 578 2.37 -7.16 -23.93
C HIS A 578 2.24 -5.63 -23.79
N LEU A 579 2.33 -5.10 -22.56
CA LEU A 579 2.27 -3.65 -22.35
C LEU A 579 3.42 -2.92 -23.07
N SER A 580 4.63 -3.49 -23.04
CA SER A 580 5.78 -2.92 -23.76
C SER A 580 5.58 -2.95 -25.28
N GLU A 581 5.03 -4.04 -25.83
CA GLU A 581 4.69 -4.15 -27.26
C GLU A 581 3.62 -3.12 -27.68
N GLU A 582 2.65 -2.86 -26.81
CA GLU A 582 1.61 -1.84 -26.98
C GLU A 582 2.10 -0.40 -26.70
N GLY A 583 3.40 -0.20 -26.49
CA GLY A 583 4.03 1.10 -26.26
C GLY A 583 3.77 1.72 -24.88
N ILE A 584 3.27 0.94 -23.93
CA ILE A 584 3.05 1.34 -22.54
C ILE A 584 4.32 1.03 -21.75
N GLU A 585 4.97 2.06 -21.22
CA GLU A 585 6.21 1.89 -20.47
C GLU A 585 5.95 1.18 -19.14
N VAL A 586 6.67 0.09 -18.93
CA VAL A 586 6.63 -0.74 -17.72
C VAL A 586 8.06 -1.03 -17.27
N ARG A 587 8.23 -1.38 -15.99
CA ARG A 587 9.52 -1.87 -15.50
C ARG A 587 9.80 -3.27 -16.05
N ILE A 588 10.85 -3.43 -16.82
CA ILE A 588 11.28 -4.75 -17.31
C ILE A 588 12.37 -5.32 -16.38
N ILE A 589 12.22 -6.58 -15.97
CA ILE A 589 13.31 -7.33 -15.34
C ILE A 589 14.11 -7.99 -16.46
N SER A 590 15.41 -7.71 -16.53
CA SER A 590 16.31 -8.46 -17.39
C SER A 590 16.42 -9.90 -16.87
N VAL A 591 15.77 -10.84 -17.54
CA VAL A 591 16.09 -12.25 -17.36
C VAL A 591 17.54 -12.43 -17.82
N PHE A 592 18.44 -12.74 -16.89
CA PHE A 592 19.77 -13.23 -17.25
C PHE A 592 19.58 -14.52 -18.07
N THR A 593 19.49 -14.39 -19.39
CA THR A 593 19.79 -15.50 -20.27
C THR A 593 21.27 -15.76 -20.09
N ARG A 594 21.62 -16.77 -19.29
CA ARG A 594 22.94 -17.37 -19.34
C ARG A 594 23.11 -17.92 -20.75
N THR A 595 23.54 -17.09 -21.69
CA THR A 595 24.16 -17.58 -22.91
C THR A 595 25.46 -18.20 -22.48
N SER A 596 25.42 -19.50 -22.18
CA SER A 596 26.62 -20.33 -22.21
C SER A 596 27.26 -20.05 -23.57
N ARG A 597 28.43 -19.42 -23.57
CA ARG A 597 29.29 -19.31 -24.74
C ARG A 597 29.47 -20.73 -25.29
N LYS A 598 28.73 -21.08 -26.34
CA LYS A 598 29.10 -22.19 -27.21
C LYS A 598 30.42 -21.77 -27.83
N LEU A 599 31.51 -22.35 -27.33
CA LEU A 599 32.68 -22.56 -28.15
C LEU A 599 32.23 -23.26 -29.43
N GLN A 600 32.69 -22.72 -30.53
CA GLN A 600 32.49 -23.17 -31.89
C GLN A 600 32.78 -24.67 -32.00
N GLY A 601 31.82 -25.46 -32.50
CA GLY A 601 31.99 -26.89 -32.72
C GLY A 601 30.70 -27.69 -32.54
N ASP A 602 30.14 -28.11 -33.67
CA ASP A 602 29.27 -29.26 -33.88
C ASP A 602 27.82 -29.24 -33.36
N ALA A 603 26.94 -29.61 -34.30
CA ALA A 603 25.50 -29.71 -34.15
C ALA A 603 25.13 -30.95 -33.33
N VAL A 604 24.37 -30.75 -32.25
CA VAL A 604 23.55 -31.79 -31.62
C VAL A 604 22.26 -31.16 -31.13
N ALA A 605 21.13 -31.66 -31.61
CA ALA A 605 19.80 -31.36 -31.12
C ALA A 605 19.63 -31.95 -29.71
N THR A 606 19.01 -31.21 -28.79
CA THR A 606 18.63 -31.78 -27.48
C THR A 606 17.18 -31.40 -27.18
N VAL A 607 16.33 -32.41 -27.25
CA VAL A 607 14.96 -32.45 -26.73
C VAL A 607 15.04 -32.43 -25.20
N PHE A 608 14.22 -31.62 -24.54
CA PHE A 608 14.07 -31.66 -23.08
C PHE A 608 12.94 -32.61 -22.71
N GLU A 609 13.28 -33.75 -22.09
CA GLU A 609 12.35 -34.56 -21.30
C GLU A 609 12.30 -34.05 -19.85
N ILE A 610 11.07 -34.02 -19.31
CA ILE A 610 10.75 -33.69 -17.94
C ILE A 610 10.89 -34.97 -17.10
N PRO A 611 11.68 -35.00 -16.00
CA PRO A 611 11.79 -36.21 -15.19
C PRO A 611 10.54 -36.37 -14.31
N VAL A 612 9.90 -37.54 -14.42
CA VAL A 612 8.92 -38.07 -13.48
C VAL A 612 9.59 -39.27 -12.78
N GLU A 613 9.80 -39.19 -11.47
CA GLU A 613 10.02 -40.37 -10.61
C GLU A 613 8.69 -40.66 -9.88
N ASN A 614 8.09 -41.85 -9.96
CA ASN A 614 8.60 -43.12 -9.42
C ASN A 614 8.03 -44.39 -10.10
N GLY A 615 8.90 -45.40 -10.26
CA GLY A 615 8.62 -46.87 -10.25
C GLY A 615 7.90 -47.42 -11.48
N VAL A 616 8.37 -48.39 -12.27
CA VAL A 616 8.95 -49.72 -11.96
C VAL A 616 9.42 -50.35 -13.29
N GLY A 617 10.53 -51.12 -13.31
CA GLY A 617 10.68 -52.25 -14.25
C GLY A 617 11.47 -52.04 -15.55
N PHE A 618 12.56 -52.81 -15.70
CA PHE A 618 13.48 -52.89 -16.84
C PHE A 618 12.86 -53.42 -18.15
N GLY A 619 13.42 -52.99 -19.29
CA GLY A 619 13.29 -53.64 -20.61
C GLY A 619 14.08 -52.90 -21.71
N GLN A 620 15.29 -53.38 -21.99
CA GLN A 620 16.22 -52.88 -23.03
C GLN A 620 15.80 -53.40 -24.43
N ILE A 621 16.05 -52.66 -25.53
CA ILE A 621 16.69 -53.12 -26.78
C ILE A 621 16.75 -51.97 -27.84
N ILE A 622 17.98 -51.45 -27.98
CA ILE A 622 18.80 -51.07 -29.15
C ILE A 622 18.18 -51.02 -30.56
N GLY A 623 18.51 -49.93 -31.28
CA GLY A 623 18.72 -49.85 -32.73
C GLY A 623 18.71 -48.37 -33.16
N GLY A 624 19.80 -47.71 -33.54
CA GLY A 624 20.87 -48.13 -34.43
C GLY A 624 20.82 -47.21 -35.66
N ALA A 625 21.66 -46.17 -35.65
CA ALA A 625 21.68 -45.06 -36.60
C ALA A 625 22.25 -45.42 -37.98
N GLY A 626 21.97 -44.53 -38.95
CA GLY A 626 22.71 -44.36 -40.21
C GLY A 626 21.76 -43.86 -41.30
N GLY A 627 21.95 -42.74 -41.97
CA GLY A 627 23.10 -41.86 -42.12
C GLY A 627 23.09 -41.35 -43.57
N SER A 628 23.53 -40.10 -43.77
CA SER A 628 23.94 -39.46 -45.06
C SER A 628 22.85 -39.36 -46.16
N SER A 629 22.82 -38.37 -47.04
CA SER A 629 23.58 -37.16 -47.34
C SER A 629 22.92 -36.56 -48.60
N GLU A 630 23.06 -35.24 -48.81
CA GLU A 630 22.82 -34.54 -50.09
C GLU A 630 21.35 -34.53 -50.57
N GLY A 631 20.79 -33.48 -51.15
CA GLY A 631 21.37 -32.33 -51.83
C GLY A 631 20.52 -32.10 -53.09
N GLY A 632 19.91 -30.92 -53.18
CA GLY A 632 19.46 -30.36 -54.46
C GLY A 632 18.03 -30.65 -54.91
N GLY A 633 17.41 -29.59 -55.43
CA GLY A 633 16.58 -29.70 -56.62
C GLY A 633 15.07 -29.56 -56.44
N GLY A 634 14.59 -28.32 -56.57
CA GLY A 634 13.75 -27.95 -57.72
C GLY A 634 12.27 -28.38 -57.75
N GLY A 635 11.43 -27.38 -58.02
CA GLY A 635 10.08 -27.54 -58.59
C GLY A 635 9.01 -27.85 -57.53
N GLY A 636 7.90 -27.12 -57.42
CA GLY A 636 7.17 -26.42 -58.46
C GLY A 636 5.83 -27.13 -58.65
N GLY A 637 4.74 -26.43 -58.29
CA GLY A 637 3.35 -26.86 -58.54
C GLY A 637 2.88 -27.97 -57.61
N GLY A 638 1.69 -27.94 -57.03
CA GLY A 638 0.52 -27.14 -57.32
C GLY A 638 -0.70 -28.00 -57.04
N GLY A 639 -1.73 -27.39 -56.43
CA GLY A 639 -3.12 -27.71 -56.71
C GLY A 639 -3.77 -28.90 -56.00
N GLY A 640 -4.95 -28.61 -55.45
CA GLY A 640 -6.03 -29.55 -55.18
C GLY A 640 -5.97 -30.15 -53.77
N GLY A 641 -6.92 -29.92 -52.86
CA GLY A 641 -8.34 -29.67 -53.05
C GLY A 641 -9.12 -30.93 -52.71
N PHE A 642 -10.26 -30.74 -52.01
CA PHE A 642 -11.27 -31.72 -51.58
C PHE A 642 -10.92 -32.51 -50.31
N SER A 643 -11.46 -32.17 -49.14
CA SER A 643 -12.85 -32.25 -48.65
C SER A 643 -13.32 -33.66 -48.28
N GLY A 644 -13.60 -33.83 -46.98
CA GLY A 644 -14.94 -34.23 -46.56
C GLY A 644 -15.16 -35.66 -46.07
N ILE A 645 -15.85 -35.73 -44.93
CA ILE A 645 -16.75 -36.80 -44.47
C ILE A 645 -15.99 -38.00 -43.85
N GLY A 646 -16.32 -38.55 -42.69
CA GLY A 646 -17.44 -38.40 -41.76
C GLY A 646 -17.59 -39.70 -40.95
N ALA A 647 -18.31 -39.62 -39.82
CA ALA A 647 -18.78 -40.71 -38.94
C ALA A 647 -17.68 -41.54 -38.22
N GLY A 648 -17.73 -41.82 -36.91
CA GLY A 648 -18.87 -41.97 -36.01
C GLY A 648 -19.12 -43.46 -35.78
N PHE A 649 -18.71 -44.01 -34.63
CA PHE A 649 -19.20 -45.28 -34.10
C PHE A 649 -19.02 -45.33 -32.58
N GLY A 650 -20.10 -45.67 -31.88
CA GLY A 650 -20.11 -46.10 -30.48
C GLY A 650 -20.79 -47.46 -30.36
N PHE A 651 -20.35 -48.25 -29.39
CA PHE A 651 -21.00 -49.41 -28.74
C PHE A 651 -20.19 -49.63 -27.44
N GLY A 652 -20.69 -50.01 -26.26
CA GLY A 652 -21.99 -50.56 -25.89
C GLY A 652 -21.80 -51.84 -25.05
N PHE A 653 -21.97 -51.72 -23.73
CA PHE A 653 -22.40 -52.72 -22.72
C PHE A 653 -21.56 -53.96 -22.35
N GLY A 654 -21.63 -54.30 -21.04
CA GLY A 654 -21.35 -55.65 -20.53
C GLY A 654 -21.18 -55.76 -19.01
N SER A 655 -22.27 -56.03 -18.29
CA SER A 655 -22.37 -56.37 -16.85
C SER A 655 -22.01 -57.83 -16.54
N GLY A 656 -21.55 -58.13 -15.31
CA GLY A 656 -21.51 -59.51 -14.79
C GLY A 656 -21.22 -59.61 -13.28
N GLN A 657 -22.16 -60.22 -12.53
CA GLN A 657 -22.04 -60.69 -11.13
C GLN A 657 -21.38 -62.09 -11.06
N GLY A 658 -20.81 -62.46 -9.91
CA GLY A 658 -20.51 -63.88 -9.59
C GLY A 658 -19.57 -64.16 -8.40
N SER A 659 -20.17 -64.24 -7.20
CA SER A 659 -20.02 -65.18 -6.05
C SER A 659 -18.75 -66.03 -5.72
N GLY A 660 -18.46 -66.08 -4.39
CA GLY A 660 -17.95 -67.24 -3.60
C GLY A 660 -16.44 -67.25 -3.24
N ASN A 661 -15.91 -67.75 -2.11
CA ASN A 661 -16.39 -68.32 -0.83
C ASN A 661 -15.15 -68.55 0.11
N GLY A 662 -15.36 -68.71 1.44
CA GLY A 662 -14.39 -69.24 2.44
C GLY A 662 -13.93 -68.19 3.48
N GLY A 663 -14.35 -68.21 4.76
CA GLY A 663 -14.10 -69.19 5.84
C GLY A 663 -12.91 -68.68 6.70
N SER A 664 -12.86 -68.61 8.04
CA SER A 664 -13.61 -69.20 9.16
C SER A 664 -13.03 -68.66 10.50
N GLY A 665 -13.86 -68.60 11.56
CA GLY A 665 -13.46 -68.65 12.99
C GLY A 665 -13.29 -67.28 13.70
N GLY A 666 -13.81 -67.01 14.89
CA GLY A 666 -14.60 -67.79 15.85
C GLY A 666 -14.51 -67.15 17.26
N GLY A 667 -15.65 -67.02 17.97
CA GLY A 667 -15.81 -66.87 19.43
C GLY A 667 -15.48 -65.50 20.06
N GLY A 668 -16.22 -64.93 21.01
CA GLY A 668 -17.40 -65.35 21.76
C GLY A 668 -17.48 -64.61 23.11
N GLY A 669 -18.70 -64.22 23.54
CA GLY A 669 -19.12 -63.87 24.92
C GLY A 669 -18.66 -62.51 25.50
N GLY A 670 -19.46 -61.71 26.21
CA GLY A 670 -20.82 -61.85 26.73
C GLY A 670 -21.02 -61.00 28.01
N GLY A 671 -22.19 -60.32 28.12
CA GLY A 671 -22.91 -59.85 29.33
C GLY A 671 -22.23 -58.84 30.28
N GLY A 672 -22.91 -57.97 31.03
CA GLY A 672 -24.33 -57.69 31.26
C GLY A 672 -24.52 -56.96 32.62
N GLY A 673 -25.52 -56.06 32.71
CA GLY A 673 -26.13 -55.50 33.95
C GLY A 673 -25.29 -54.50 34.78
N GLY A 674 -25.80 -53.47 35.46
CA GLY A 674 -27.14 -53.00 35.82
C GLY A 674 -27.05 -52.15 37.11
N GLY A 675 -27.99 -51.21 37.33
CA GLY A 675 -28.23 -50.46 38.60
C GLY A 675 -28.11 -48.93 38.47
N GLU A 676 -29.21 -48.17 38.33
CA GLU A 676 -30.02 -47.50 39.40
C GLU A 676 -29.27 -46.30 40.06
N ASN A 677 -29.81 -45.11 40.37
CA ASN A 677 -31.16 -44.56 40.48
C ASN A 677 -31.10 -43.01 40.63
N GLY A 678 -32.19 -42.31 40.25
CA GLY A 678 -32.61 -40.97 40.74
C GLY A 678 -31.98 -39.72 40.09
N GLY A 679 -32.67 -38.65 39.70
CA GLY A 679 -34.07 -38.25 39.86
C GLY A 679 -34.15 -36.71 39.99
N HIS A 680 -35.01 -36.08 39.18
CA HIS A 680 -35.52 -34.69 39.23
C HIS A 680 -34.55 -33.54 38.87
N GLY A 681 -34.92 -32.50 38.10
CA GLY A 681 -36.17 -32.04 37.51
C GLY A 681 -35.98 -30.62 36.93
N ALA A 682 -36.81 -30.27 35.94
CA ALA A 682 -37.22 -28.95 35.39
C ALA A 682 -36.46 -27.67 35.83
N GLY A 683 -36.18 -26.66 35.01
CA GLY A 683 -36.90 -26.15 33.84
C GLY A 683 -37.08 -24.62 33.98
N ILE A 684 -36.90 -23.90 32.87
CA ILE A 684 -37.52 -22.60 32.52
C ILE A 684 -37.02 -21.31 33.21
N GLY A 685 -36.52 -20.38 32.39
CA GLY A 685 -36.98 -18.99 32.35
C GLY A 685 -36.16 -17.93 33.07
N PHE A 686 -35.61 -16.97 32.33
CA PHE A 686 -35.35 -15.62 32.87
C PHE A 686 -36.04 -14.58 31.98
N GLY A 687 -37.04 -13.94 32.57
CA GLY A 687 -37.76 -12.80 32.03
C GLY A 687 -37.12 -11.47 32.38
N TYR A 688 -37.58 -10.45 31.67
CA TYR A 688 -37.37 -9.03 31.93
C TYR A 688 -37.98 -8.59 33.26
N SER A 689 -37.34 -7.62 33.94
CA SER A 689 -38.08 -6.63 34.73
C SER A 689 -37.28 -5.34 34.91
N SER A 690 -37.97 -4.24 34.62
CA SER A 690 -37.72 -2.83 34.94
C SER A 690 -38.08 -2.49 36.38
N GLY A 691 -37.46 -1.47 36.99
CA GLY A 691 -37.94 -0.87 38.23
C GLY A 691 -37.23 0.43 38.61
N GLN A 692 -37.98 1.54 38.57
CA GLN A 692 -37.65 2.87 39.11
C GLN A 692 -38.03 3.00 40.59
N GLY A 693 -37.47 4.03 41.26
CA GLY A 693 -38.01 4.71 42.46
C GLY A 693 -36.96 5.74 42.95
N LEU A 694 -37.11 7.07 42.79
CA LEU A 694 -38.01 8.09 43.38
C LEU A 694 -37.69 8.53 44.82
N GLY A 695 -37.63 9.87 45.00
CA GLY A 695 -37.69 10.65 46.26
C GLY A 695 -36.41 11.47 46.51
N SER A 696 -36.39 12.78 46.77
CA SER A 696 -37.42 13.75 47.19
C SER A 696 -36.86 15.20 47.19
N ASP A 697 -37.69 16.19 46.80
CA ASP A 697 -37.99 17.53 47.41
C ASP A 697 -37.00 18.16 48.43
N SER A 698 -36.86 19.48 48.63
CA SER A 698 -37.41 20.75 48.10
C SER A 698 -36.80 21.91 48.93
N ARG A 699 -36.92 23.18 48.43
CA ARG A 699 -36.79 24.49 49.15
C ARG A 699 -35.37 24.86 49.66
N SER A 700 -34.88 26.10 49.71
CA SER A 700 -35.31 27.51 49.59
C SER A 700 -33.99 28.32 49.47
N GLY A 701 -33.80 29.47 48.82
CA GLY A 701 -34.65 30.65 48.66
C GLY A 701 -34.05 31.85 49.43
N GLY A 702 -33.62 32.90 48.69
CA GLY A 702 -33.28 34.25 49.19
C GLY A 702 -31.78 34.47 49.48
N GLY A 703 -31.11 35.57 49.16
CA GLY A 703 -31.38 36.96 48.71
C GLY A 703 -30.06 37.71 49.03
N GLY A 704 -29.49 38.63 48.26
CA GLY A 704 -29.98 39.92 47.78
C GLY A 704 -28.90 40.99 48.04
N GLY A 705 -28.78 41.99 47.15
CA GLY A 705 -28.04 43.26 47.34
C GLY A 705 -26.51 43.20 47.16
N GLY A 706 -25.80 44.15 46.57
CA GLY A 706 -26.13 45.48 46.03
C GLY A 706 -24.83 46.30 45.87
N GLY A 707 -24.84 47.29 44.98
CA GLY A 707 -24.10 48.56 45.13
C GLY A 707 -22.61 48.65 44.75
N GLY A 708 -22.33 49.44 43.71
CA GLY A 708 -21.57 50.70 43.86
C GLY A 708 -20.04 50.69 43.80
N GLY A 709 -19.50 51.19 42.68
CA GLY A 709 -18.80 52.48 42.63
C GLY A 709 -17.37 52.64 43.17
N GLY A 710 -16.51 53.21 42.29
CA GLY A 710 -15.28 53.95 42.63
C GLY A 710 -14.04 53.06 42.79
N GLY A 711 -12.86 53.37 42.23
CA GLY A 711 -12.36 54.60 41.62
C GLY A 711 -10.89 54.74 41.99
N GLY A 712 -10.09 55.25 41.05
CA GLY A 712 -8.96 56.13 41.40
C GLY A 712 -7.54 55.56 41.34
N GLY A 713 -6.76 56.18 40.45
CA GLY A 713 -5.35 56.56 40.64
C GLY A 713 -4.34 55.47 40.30
N GLY A 714 -3.46 55.60 39.30
CA GLY A 714 -2.63 56.77 38.94
C GLY A 714 -1.17 56.37 39.23
N GLY A 715 -0.15 56.70 38.44
CA GLY A 715 -0.02 57.48 37.23
C GLY A 715 1.47 57.67 36.90
N GLY A 716 1.72 58.31 35.76
CA GLY A 716 2.95 59.08 35.42
C GLY A 716 4.15 58.24 34.93
N GLY A 717 4.87 58.61 33.87
CA GLY A 717 4.91 59.78 32.98
C GLY A 717 6.09 59.57 32.00
N GLU A 718 5.96 59.90 30.72
CA GLU A 718 6.51 61.12 30.06
C GLU A 718 8.06 61.14 30.00
N ASN A 719 8.78 61.39 28.89
CA ASN A 719 8.70 62.28 27.73
C ASN A 719 9.65 61.71 26.62
N GLY A 720 9.67 62.08 25.34
CA GLY A 720 9.01 63.13 24.56
C GLY A 720 9.91 63.54 23.37
N GLY A 721 9.29 63.69 22.17
CA GLY A 721 9.65 64.58 21.05
C GLY A 721 10.86 64.26 20.13
N ASN A 722 10.94 64.72 18.87
CA ASN A 722 9.99 65.34 17.91
C ASN A 722 10.71 65.52 16.54
N GLY A 723 9.92 65.62 15.45
CA GLY A 723 10.27 66.21 14.13
C GLY A 723 10.39 65.21 12.97
N GLY A 724 9.75 65.32 11.79
CA GLY A 724 8.90 66.35 11.16
C GLY A 724 9.15 66.38 9.63
N HIS A 725 8.08 66.60 8.83
CA HIS A 725 7.93 66.70 7.34
C HIS A 725 7.33 65.43 6.65
N GLY A 726 6.26 65.44 5.83
CA GLY A 726 5.29 66.46 5.39
C GLY A 726 4.88 66.31 3.90
N ALA A 727 3.57 66.09 3.62
CA ALA A 727 2.77 66.18 2.35
C ALA A 727 2.84 65.01 1.32
N GLY A 728 1.79 64.58 0.59
CA GLY A 728 0.35 64.95 0.48
C GLY A 728 -0.20 64.78 -0.97
N PHE A 729 -1.49 64.38 -1.11
CA PHE A 729 -2.41 64.37 -2.29
C PHE A 729 -2.36 63.18 -3.30
N GLY A 730 -3.45 62.67 -3.90
CA GLY A 730 -4.89 62.99 -3.90
C GLY A 730 -5.65 62.16 -4.98
N TYR A 731 -6.97 61.96 -4.80
CA TYR A 731 -7.92 61.32 -5.75
C TYR A 731 -8.46 62.33 -6.80
N GLY A 732 -8.88 61.86 -7.98
CA GLY A 732 -9.68 62.64 -8.93
C GLY A 732 -10.22 61.85 -10.13
N SER A 733 -11.53 61.92 -10.34
CA SER A 733 -12.33 61.40 -11.47
C SER A 733 -12.54 62.46 -12.57
N GLY A 734 -12.91 62.03 -13.78
CA GLY A 734 -13.35 62.92 -14.87
C GLY A 734 -14.11 62.17 -15.98
N GLN A 735 -15.35 62.59 -16.25
CA GLN A 735 -16.26 62.17 -17.34
C GLN A 735 -16.08 63.03 -18.61
N GLY A 736 -16.56 62.55 -19.77
CA GLY A 736 -16.92 63.43 -20.90
C GLY A 736 -17.23 62.79 -22.28
N LEU A 737 -18.50 62.41 -22.49
CA LEU A 737 -19.38 62.61 -23.67
C LEU A 737 -18.97 62.23 -25.13
N GLY A 738 -19.89 61.52 -25.83
CA GLY A 738 -20.35 61.92 -27.18
C GLY A 738 -20.70 60.86 -28.26
N LEU A 739 -22.02 60.66 -28.48
CA LEU A 739 -22.77 60.54 -29.76
C LEU A 739 -22.92 59.21 -30.57
N GLY A 740 -24.21 58.88 -30.83
CA GLY A 740 -24.77 58.21 -32.03
C GLY A 740 -24.74 56.67 -32.04
N GLY A 741 -25.79 55.89 -32.34
CA GLY A 741 -27.10 56.14 -32.91
C GLY A 741 -27.51 54.97 -33.82
N ASN A 742 -28.68 54.38 -33.52
CA ASN A 742 -29.68 53.84 -34.47
C ASN A 742 -29.79 52.34 -34.85
N GLY A 743 -31.07 51.87 -34.79
CA GLY A 743 -31.69 50.73 -35.51
C GLY A 743 -31.64 49.37 -34.79
N GLY A 744 -32.71 48.80 -34.21
CA GLY A 744 -34.08 48.57 -34.73
C GLY A 744 -34.17 47.11 -35.23
N ASN A 745 -35.22 46.30 -35.07
CA ASN A 745 -36.57 46.42 -34.51
C ASN A 745 -37.22 45.01 -34.55
N GLY A 746 -38.26 44.79 -33.74
CA GLY A 746 -39.38 43.86 -33.98
C GLY A 746 -39.23 42.44 -33.41
N GLY A 747 -40.18 41.88 -32.66
CA GLY A 747 -41.54 42.28 -32.28
C GLY A 747 -42.28 41.02 -31.80
N GLY A 748 -42.92 41.05 -30.62
CA GLY A 748 -44.39 40.88 -30.46
C GLY A 748 -44.85 39.41 -30.39
N GLY A 749 -45.79 38.97 -29.54
CA GLY A 749 -46.62 39.54 -28.48
C GLY A 749 -46.88 38.44 -27.43
N GLY A 750 -47.33 38.72 -26.20
CA GLY A 750 -48.72 39.02 -25.84
C GLY A 750 -49.54 37.71 -25.70
N GLY A 751 -50.22 37.34 -24.62
CA GLY A 751 -50.54 37.99 -23.35
C GLY A 751 -51.57 37.13 -22.58
N GLY A 752 -51.95 37.58 -21.37
CA GLY A 752 -53.11 37.14 -20.58
C GLY A 752 -52.78 36.09 -19.50
N GLY A 753 -53.09 36.22 -18.20
CA GLY A 753 -53.92 37.20 -17.48
C GLY A 753 -54.94 36.48 -16.58
N GLY A 754 -54.85 36.69 -15.26
CA GLY A 754 -55.88 36.38 -14.23
C GLY A 754 -56.00 34.90 -13.82
N GLY A 755 -56.30 34.51 -12.58
CA GLY A 755 -56.69 35.21 -11.35
C GLY A 755 -57.27 34.18 -10.36
N GLU A 756 -56.91 34.34 -9.09
CA GLU A 756 -57.64 34.04 -7.83
C GLU A 756 -58.29 32.68 -7.49
N ASN A 757 -57.94 32.26 -6.26
CA ASN A 757 -58.77 31.74 -5.14
C ASN A 757 -59.51 30.38 -5.21
N GLY A 758 -59.33 29.61 -4.13
CA GLY A 758 -60.32 28.62 -3.67
C GLY A 758 -59.72 27.48 -2.85
N GLY A 759 -59.72 27.60 -1.51
CA GLY A 759 -59.47 26.48 -0.61
C GLY A 759 -60.71 25.61 -0.37
N ASN A 760 -60.50 24.35 0.02
CA ASN A 760 -61.28 23.66 1.05
C ASN A 760 -60.65 22.29 1.37
N GLY A 761 -60.63 21.96 2.67
CA GLY A 761 -60.17 20.68 3.22
C GLY A 761 -61.29 19.64 3.40
N TYR A 762 -61.02 18.73 4.36
CA TYR A 762 -61.70 17.46 4.73
C TYR A 762 -61.25 16.25 3.88
N GLY A 763 -60.89 15.07 4.41
CA GLY A 763 -60.83 14.54 5.77
C GLY A 763 -60.70 13.00 5.70
N PHE A 764 -59.87 12.42 6.58
CA PHE A 764 -59.77 11.04 7.12
C PHE A 764 -60.28 9.80 6.34
N GLY A 765 -59.45 8.74 6.30
CA GLY A 765 -59.89 7.36 6.05
C GLY A 765 -58.76 6.34 6.21
N ILE A 766 -58.89 5.49 7.22
CA ILE A 766 -57.95 4.47 7.74
C ILE A 766 -58.09 3.18 6.91
N GLY A 767 -57.00 2.41 6.73
CA GLY A 767 -57.07 1.08 6.11
C GLY A 767 -55.76 0.29 6.24
N GLU A 768 -55.62 -0.42 7.36
CA GLU A 768 -54.64 -1.50 7.54
C GLU A 768 -54.96 -2.68 6.63
N GLY A 769 -53.92 -3.39 6.18
CA GLY A 769 -54.04 -4.63 5.41
C GLY A 769 -52.74 -5.43 5.43
N PHE A 770 -52.58 -6.25 6.46
CA PHE A 770 -51.56 -7.28 6.59
C PHE A 770 -51.67 -8.34 5.47
N GLY A 771 -50.53 -8.87 5.03
CA GLY A 771 -50.45 -10.04 4.16
C GLY A 771 -49.03 -10.61 4.14
N GLY A 772 -48.67 -11.37 5.18
CA GLY A 772 -47.44 -12.16 5.24
C GLY A 772 -47.58 -13.54 4.57
N GLY A 773 -46.44 -14.11 4.20
CA GLY A 773 -46.31 -15.51 3.79
C GLY A 773 -44.83 -15.90 3.69
N GLY A 774 -44.30 -16.52 4.74
CA GLY A 774 -43.07 -17.33 4.71
C GLY A 774 -43.28 -18.60 3.87
N ILE A 775 -42.23 -19.33 3.48
CA ILE A 775 -41.19 -19.97 4.31
C ILE A 775 -39.88 -20.05 3.54
#